data_AF-A0A949HKI2-F1
#
_entry.id   AF-A0A949HKI2-F1
#
_cell.length_a   1.000
_cell.length_b   1.000
_cell.length_c   1.000
_cell.angle_alpha   90.00
_cell.angle_beta   90.00
_cell.angle_gamma   90.00
#
_symmetry.space_group_name_H-M   'P 1'
#
loop_
_entity.id
_entity.type
_entity.pdbx_description
1 polymer ?
#
loop_
_entity_poly.entity_id
_entity_poly.type
_entity_poly.pdbx_seq_one_letter_code
_entity_poly.pdbx_strand_id
1 'polypeptide(L)'
;MTRFPVPIALLIWIATSVIPGNALAQRTDTRPDVGISEHKVQDFLLSNARVVLEPGIVIENANIWIEDGKITQVGTDLPPRNGLRRIDMSGKTIYPGLIDLGLEADLPEFSSNRGTPHWNPEITPQRSVANALENIPNIAALRRSGITSALIAPKEGIVKGTSALVMTADAPLAANLLRSDVAMHMRLTVSRNRGPGNYPSSPMGAVALARQTFLDTQWFDAANRAYLASSNLPKPESDSALWAIQEHISSGKLFVFDTLNEQYALRADSFAKEFGLKAVLKGSGQEYQLLDAIAKTGRTIILPVNFPKPPNVSSVDAALDTELEELMHWEIAPENPARLDRAGVPFVLTSSGLADPSELIAQVRKAISRGLDPIKALDALTSKPAELIGLADQIGKIRPGYWANLIVADGDLWNEKSKIEEVWVRGIRPTPAYKNDQNIDGTWDISIVDVKSPSETTKPKLQQFQISIKESARKISGSILLPSAGPEPDPKEDSKKESTPEIKLNGLRWSELTLSAKVPAKDLIVKETDANGSDSNTSGVALLSLAWISSAKNPPMLIGTLHLPDGTQWALSGKPSVNSNSNAPDQPSKDTKSNDDSKNGSEKGVSSKTIASSMRYPFAAFGLEMIPDQPETLIIQNTTLWTCGPSGILRDADMIVRKGKIEAIGIDLPVPPGALVVDGTKFEISPGLIDCHSHMATDSGVNEGTQAVTAEVRIGDFINAEDITIYRQLAGGLTSANILHGSANPIGGQNQVIKLRWGRPYEELKFHGAPAGIKFALGENVKQSNWTDTNRTRYPQSRMGVEQLFRDRFNAAKDYESTWKKWSESPSGPPPRRDLELDAIAEILRGQRWIHCHSYRQDEILALIRVCDEYGVKIGSLQHILEGYKVAEAIAKHGATASSFSDWWAYKFEVYDAIPHNGALMHQQGIVVSFNSDDAELGRHMNHEAAKAVKYGGVDPHSALQFVTLNPAKQLRIDHQVGSLEVGKDADFVLWSGSPLSVRSRCEQTWIDGRKYFDRQVDSQLRSRDSQIHRRLVQKVLESGESTSDKSSLADDPSRLWPNHDEYCHHHHDDHHDHHDHD
;
A
#
# COMPACT_ATOMS: atom_id res chain seq x y z
N MET A 1 17.05 -4.85 60.29
CA MET A 1 16.53 -4.92 61.67
C MET A 1 15.22 -4.16 61.66
N THR A 2 14.00 -4.66 61.90
CA THR A 2 13.43 -5.78 62.69
C THR A 2 12.00 -6.01 62.13
N ARG A 3 11.70 -7.15 61.47
CA ARG A 3 10.87 -8.30 61.93
C ARG A 3 9.58 -7.98 62.75
N PHE A 4 8.41 -8.18 62.10
CA PHE A 4 7.18 -8.96 62.44
C PHE A 4 6.67 -9.06 63.91
N PRO A 5 5.34 -9.18 64.19
CA PRO A 5 4.48 -10.23 63.61
C PRO A 5 2.98 -9.94 63.37
N VAL A 6 2.39 -10.85 62.58
CA VAL A 6 0.95 -11.14 62.40
C VAL A 6 0.39 -11.83 63.66
N PRO A 7 -0.92 -11.71 63.96
CA PRO A 7 -1.67 -12.93 64.24
C PRO A 7 -3.03 -13.01 63.52
N ILE A 8 -3.42 -14.27 63.35
CA ILE A 8 -4.55 -14.84 62.60
C ILE A 8 -5.83 -14.91 63.45
N ALA A 9 -6.97 -14.77 62.78
CA ALA A 9 -8.34 -15.27 63.07
C ALA A 9 -9.22 -14.57 64.13
N LEU A 10 -10.38 -14.07 63.68
CA LEU A 10 -11.65 -14.81 63.80
C LEU A 10 -12.75 -14.23 62.88
N LEU A 11 -13.44 -15.13 62.16
CA LEU A 11 -14.67 -14.88 61.41
C LEU A 11 -15.80 -14.40 62.33
N ILE A 12 -16.43 -13.27 62.01
CA ILE A 12 -17.86 -13.05 62.26
C ILE A 12 -18.47 -12.40 61.01
N TRP A 13 -19.32 -13.19 60.35
CA TRP A 13 -20.31 -12.76 59.38
C TRP A 13 -21.24 -11.71 60.02
N ILE A 14 -21.25 -10.49 59.47
CA ILE A 14 -22.42 -9.61 59.54
C ILE A 14 -22.82 -9.27 58.12
N ALA A 15 -23.90 -9.91 57.69
CA ALA A 15 -24.63 -9.58 56.48
C ALA A 15 -25.21 -8.17 56.63
N THR A 16 -24.51 -7.16 56.09
CA THR A 16 -25.15 -5.90 55.71
C THR A 16 -25.75 -6.08 54.33
N SER A 17 -27.06 -6.28 54.33
CA SER A 17 -27.97 -6.08 53.21
C SER A 17 -27.63 -4.80 52.45
N VAL A 18 -26.95 -4.95 51.31
CA VAL A 18 -26.85 -3.91 50.28
C VAL A 18 -28.24 -3.81 49.67
N ILE A 19 -28.98 -2.79 50.09
CA ILE A 19 -30.14 -2.31 49.35
C ILE A 19 -29.59 -1.92 47.97
N PRO A 20 -30.13 -2.44 46.85
CA PRO A 20 -29.78 -1.94 45.54
C PRO A 20 -30.35 -0.52 45.46
N GLY A 21 -29.51 0.48 45.74
CA GLY A 21 -29.81 1.83 45.37
C GLY A 21 -29.97 1.85 43.86
N ASN A 22 -31.20 2.07 43.40
CA ASN A 22 -31.49 2.44 42.03
C ASN A 22 -30.59 3.64 41.71
N ALA A 23 -29.49 3.40 40.99
CA ALA A 23 -28.80 4.46 40.29
C ALA A 23 -29.80 4.97 39.24
N LEU A 24 -30.51 6.05 39.59
CA LEU A 24 -31.30 6.80 38.63
C LEU A 24 -30.33 7.20 37.51
N ALA A 25 -30.54 6.64 36.32
CA ALA A 25 -29.78 6.99 35.13
C ALA A 25 -29.78 8.52 34.97
N GLN A 26 -28.62 9.12 35.15
CA GLN A 26 -28.44 10.56 35.03
C GLN A 26 -28.63 10.94 33.56
N ARG A 27 -29.44 11.97 33.27
CA ARG A 27 -29.67 12.43 31.90
C ARG A 27 -28.33 12.78 31.24
N THR A 28 -28.10 12.25 30.03
CA THR A 28 -26.89 12.49 29.23
C THR A 28 -27.10 13.50 28.09
N ASP A 29 -28.32 14.03 27.94
CA ASP A 29 -28.66 15.03 26.91
C ASP A 29 -28.92 16.40 27.56
N THR A 30 -28.39 17.45 26.94
CA THR A 30 -28.59 18.85 27.31
C THR A 30 -29.87 19.45 26.70
N ARG A 31 -30.49 18.76 25.74
CA ARG A 31 -31.74 19.19 25.12
C ARG A 31 -32.93 18.96 26.07
N PRO A 32 -33.81 19.95 26.26
CA PRO A 32 -35.06 19.74 26.99
C PRO A 32 -35.99 18.82 26.18
N ASP A 33 -36.59 17.84 26.86
CA ASP A 33 -37.63 17.00 26.24
C ASP A 33 -38.82 17.88 25.82
N VAL A 34 -39.08 17.95 24.53
CA VAL A 34 -40.28 18.57 23.97
C VAL A 34 -41.08 17.47 23.26
N GLY A 35 -42.13 16.95 23.91
CA GLY A 35 -42.99 15.89 23.36
C GLY A 35 -42.89 14.55 24.09
N ILE A 36 -43.40 13.48 23.45
CA ILE A 36 -43.32 12.09 23.94
C ILE A 36 -41.87 11.60 23.76
N SER A 37 -41.25 11.06 24.82
CA SER A 37 -39.88 10.55 24.76
C SER A 37 -39.75 9.38 23.77
N GLU A 38 -38.97 9.54 22.71
CA GLU A 38 -38.68 8.47 21.75
C GLU A 38 -37.52 7.57 22.22
N HIS A 39 -37.76 6.25 22.13
CA HIS A 39 -36.85 5.10 22.24
C HIS A 39 -35.90 5.00 23.46
N LYS A 40 -36.39 4.38 24.55
CA LYS A 40 -35.51 3.54 25.39
C LYS A 40 -34.96 2.40 24.52
N VAL A 41 -33.65 2.16 24.56
CA VAL A 41 -33.05 0.93 24.02
C VAL A 41 -33.80 -0.24 24.66
N GLN A 42 -34.38 -1.12 23.84
CA GLN A 42 -35.13 -2.26 24.33
C GLN A 42 -34.16 -3.25 24.98
N ASP A 43 -34.46 -3.73 26.18
CA ASP A 43 -33.62 -4.72 26.85
C ASP A 43 -33.97 -6.13 26.37
N PHE A 44 -32.97 -6.99 26.17
CA PHE A 44 -33.14 -8.30 25.54
C PHE A 44 -32.56 -9.45 26.37
N LEU A 45 -33.18 -10.61 26.24
CA LEU A 45 -32.64 -11.91 26.64
C LEU A 45 -32.48 -12.77 25.39
N LEU A 46 -31.24 -13.03 24.98
CA LEU A 46 -30.95 -14.01 23.93
C LEU A 46 -30.79 -15.37 24.61
N SER A 47 -31.52 -16.39 24.18
CA SER A 47 -31.58 -17.69 24.87
C SER A 47 -31.24 -18.88 23.98
N ASN A 48 -30.65 -19.93 24.57
CA ASN A 48 -30.33 -21.22 23.92
C ASN A 48 -29.34 -21.13 22.73
N ALA A 49 -28.45 -20.15 22.73
CA ALA A 49 -27.45 -20.03 21.66
C ALA A 49 -26.17 -20.80 21.99
N ARG A 50 -25.43 -21.20 20.96
CA ARG A 50 -23.99 -21.46 21.10
C ARG A 50 -23.26 -20.12 21.13
N VAL A 51 -22.53 -19.79 22.19
CA VAL A 51 -21.90 -18.47 22.35
C VAL A 51 -20.39 -18.58 22.40
N VAL A 52 -19.70 -17.91 21.48
CA VAL A 52 -18.25 -17.76 21.48
C VAL A 52 -17.90 -16.51 22.30
N LEU A 53 -17.43 -16.71 23.53
CA LEU A 53 -17.16 -15.59 24.45
C LEU A 53 -15.95 -14.76 23.99
N GLU A 54 -14.90 -15.46 23.63
CA GLU A 54 -13.64 -14.96 23.12
C GLU A 54 -12.97 -16.08 22.30
N PRO A 55 -11.92 -15.78 21.50
CA PRO A 55 -11.27 -16.78 20.68
C PRO A 55 -10.89 -18.05 21.47
N GLY A 56 -11.42 -19.19 21.06
CA GLY A 56 -11.17 -20.51 21.68
C GLY A 56 -12.06 -20.86 22.88
N ILE A 57 -12.92 -19.95 23.38
CA ILE A 57 -13.80 -20.20 24.53
C ILE A 57 -15.26 -20.13 24.10
N VAL A 58 -15.95 -21.27 24.23
CA VAL A 58 -17.35 -21.44 23.79
C VAL A 58 -18.21 -21.96 24.93
N ILE A 59 -19.44 -21.46 25.03
CA ILE A 59 -20.48 -22.00 25.91
C ILE A 59 -21.66 -22.46 25.04
N GLU A 60 -22.04 -23.73 25.18
CA GLU A 60 -23.23 -24.29 24.54
C GLU A 60 -24.49 -23.98 25.35
N ASN A 61 -25.62 -23.76 24.68
CA ASN A 61 -26.92 -23.45 25.30
C ASN A 61 -26.88 -22.27 26.28
N ALA A 62 -26.12 -21.23 25.95
CA ALA A 62 -25.98 -20.04 26.77
C ALA A 62 -27.10 -19.03 26.55
N ASN A 63 -27.31 -18.23 27.59
CA ASN A 63 -28.18 -17.07 27.62
C ASN A 63 -27.33 -15.80 27.73
N ILE A 64 -27.77 -14.70 27.09
CA ILE A 64 -27.12 -13.37 27.16
C ILE A 64 -28.16 -12.32 27.56
N TRP A 65 -27.85 -11.52 28.57
CA TRP A 65 -28.65 -10.35 28.96
C TRP A 65 -28.06 -9.08 28.39
N ILE A 66 -28.91 -8.30 27.74
CA ILE A 66 -28.55 -7.02 27.14
C ILE A 66 -29.44 -5.94 27.75
N GLU A 67 -28.82 -4.96 28.40
CA GLU A 67 -29.50 -3.82 29.03
C GLU A 67 -28.74 -2.54 28.73
N ASP A 68 -29.46 -1.47 28.38
CA ASP A 68 -28.88 -0.16 28.01
C ASP A 68 -27.75 -0.29 26.96
N GLY A 69 -27.91 -1.26 26.05
CA GLY A 69 -26.96 -1.57 24.98
C GLY A 69 -25.69 -2.32 25.40
N LYS A 70 -25.58 -2.76 26.66
CA LYS A 70 -24.45 -3.51 27.21
C LYS A 70 -24.82 -4.92 27.60
N ILE A 71 -23.85 -5.82 27.58
CA ILE A 71 -23.98 -7.18 28.10
C ILE A 71 -23.90 -7.09 29.63
N THR A 72 -24.92 -7.58 30.35
CA THR A 72 -24.90 -7.58 31.82
C THR A 72 -24.57 -8.95 32.39
N GLN A 73 -25.00 -10.03 31.74
CA GLN A 73 -24.66 -11.40 32.09
C GLN A 73 -24.61 -12.31 30.87
N VAL A 74 -23.80 -13.37 30.97
CA VAL A 74 -23.74 -14.47 29.99
C VAL A 74 -23.49 -15.78 30.72
N GLY A 75 -24.23 -16.84 30.40
CA GLY A 75 -24.11 -18.15 31.05
C GLY A 75 -25.28 -19.09 30.76
N THR A 76 -25.17 -20.35 31.15
CA THR A 76 -26.22 -21.37 30.94
C THR A 76 -27.40 -21.21 31.90
N ASP A 77 -27.12 -20.88 33.17
CA ASP A 77 -28.12 -20.75 34.24
C ASP A 77 -28.18 -19.32 34.79
N LEU A 78 -28.80 -18.41 34.03
CA LEU A 78 -29.00 -17.02 34.46
C LEU A 78 -30.28 -16.89 35.33
N PRO A 79 -30.26 -16.11 36.44
CA PRO A 79 -31.40 -16.00 37.36
C PRO A 79 -32.60 -15.31 36.71
N PRO A 80 -33.86 -15.74 36.90
CA PRO A 80 -35.01 -15.16 36.20
C PRO A 80 -35.13 -13.64 36.43
N ARG A 81 -35.27 -12.88 35.34
CA ARG A 81 -35.38 -11.41 35.35
C ARG A 81 -36.55 -10.94 34.50
N ASN A 82 -37.40 -10.09 35.08
CA ASN A 82 -38.61 -9.57 34.42
C ASN A 82 -38.28 -8.28 33.63
N GLY A 83 -38.94 -8.09 32.48
CA GLY A 83 -38.82 -6.87 31.67
C GLY A 83 -37.96 -6.99 30.40
N LEU A 84 -37.20 -8.09 30.24
CA LEU A 84 -36.39 -8.37 29.04
C LEU A 84 -37.24 -8.99 27.93
N ARG A 85 -37.08 -8.53 26.69
CA ARG A 85 -37.65 -9.19 25.52
C ARG A 85 -36.84 -10.45 25.19
N ARG A 86 -37.44 -11.63 25.38
CA ARG A 86 -36.79 -12.91 25.06
C ARG A 86 -36.76 -13.18 23.56
N ILE A 87 -35.61 -13.62 23.04
CA ILE A 87 -35.41 -14.14 21.69
C ILE A 87 -34.75 -15.51 21.80
N ASP A 88 -35.38 -16.52 21.20
CA ASP A 88 -34.81 -17.86 21.10
C ASP A 88 -33.78 -17.89 19.96
N MET A 89 -32.58 -18.36 20.29
CA MET A 89 -31.41 -18.45 19.42
C MET A 89 -30.96 -19.91 19.26
N SER A 90 -31.87 -20.85 19.48
CA SER A 90 -31.65 -22.28 19.25
C SER A 90 -31.12 -22.55 17.84
N GLY A 91 -30.03 -23.31 17.74
CA GLY A 91 -29.35 -23.61 16.47
C GLY A 91 -28.53 -22.46 15.89
N LYS A 92 -28.43 -21.32 16.59
CA LYS A 92 -27.59 -20.18 16.19
C LYS A 92 -26.29 -20.15 16.97
N THR A 93 -25.25 -19.60 16.35
CA THR A 93 -24.00 -19.27 17.03
C THR A 93 -23.82 -17.76 17.14
N ILE A 94 -23.52 -17.27 18.34
CA ILE A 94 -23.27 -15.86 18.62
C ILE A 94 -21.77 -15.62 18.80
N TYR A 95 -21.23 -14.66 18.07
CA TYR A 95 -19.83 -14.21 18.12
C TYR A 95 -19.74 -12.76 18.61
N PRO A 96 -18.59 -12.33 19.15
CA PRO A 96 -18.31 -10.91 19.33
C PRO A 96 -18.33 -10.21 17.97
N GLY A 97 -18.77 -8.95 17.94
CA GLY A 97 -18.72 -8.12 16.74
C GLY A 97 -17.31 -7.92 16.20
N LEU A 98 -17.14 -7.94 14.87
CA LEU A 98 -15.84 -7.72 14.24
C LEU A 98 -15.43 -6.26 14.35
N ILE A 99 -14.12 -6.02 14.40
CA ILE A 99 -13.48 -4.70 14.46
C ILE A 99 -12.52 -4.57 13.28
N ASP A 100 -12.74 -3.57 12.44
CA ASP A 100 -11.86 -3.28 11.29
C ASP A 100 -10.99 -2.05 11.59
N LEU A 101 -9.68 -2.14 11.37
CA LEU A 101 -8.73 -1.06 11.65
C LEU A 101 -8.11 -0.40 10.41
N GLY A 102 -8.50 -0.78 9.19
CA GLY A 102 -7.79 -0.41 7.96
C GLY A 102 -8.57 0.46 6.97
N LEU A 103 -9.73 1.00 7.36
CA LEU A 103 -10.58 1.79 6.46
C LEU A 103 -10.13 3.23 6.35
N GLU A 104 -10.42 3.85 5.20
CA GLU A 104 -10.05 5.23 4.89
C GLU A 104 -11.27 6.03 4.41
N ALA A 105 -11.23 7.35 4.61
CA ALA A 105 -12.22 8.28 4.10
C ALA A 105 -11.56 9.56 3.59
N ASP A 106 -12.19 10.16 2.58
CA ASP A 106 -11.82 11.48 2.10
C ASP A 106 -12.27 12.55 3.09
N LEU A 107 -11.35 13.48 3.38
CA LEU A 107 -11.62 14.61 4.25
C LEU A 107 -11.81 15.88 3.41
N PRO A 108 -12.73 16.77 3.80
CA PRO A 108 -12.91 18.06 3.14
C PRO A 108 -11.70 18.95 3.37
N GLU A 109 -11.42 19.89 2.46
CA GLU A 109 -10.31 20.83 2.63
C GLU A 109 -10.38 21.52 3.98
N PHE A 110 -9.23 21.57 4.65
CA PHE A 110 -9.13 22.08 6.01
C PHE A 110 -9.04 23.61 5.97
N SER A 111 -10.08 24.28 6.48
CA SER A 111 -10.01 25.70 6.83
C SER A 111 -9.96 25.83 8.36
N SER A 112 -8.90 26.43 8.89
CA SER A 112 -8.83 26.70 10.33
C SER A 112 -8.39 28.11 10.62
N ASN A 113 -8.84 28.60 11.78
CA ASN A 113 -8.40 29.86 12.38
C ASN A 113 -7.27 29.66 13.41
N ARG A 114 -6.71 28.44 13.56
CA ARG A 114 -5.67 28.12 14.55
C ARG A 114 -4.32 27.95 13.86
N GLY A 115 -3.53 29.02 13.81
CA GLY A 115 -2.15 29.01 13.32
C GLY A 115 -2.02 28.95 11.80
N THR A 116 -0.79 29.07 11.31
CA THR A 116 -0.48 28.93 9.88
C THR A 116 -0.48 27.43 9.55
N PRO A 117 -1.07 27.01 8.41
CA PRO A 117 -0.86 25.67 7.87
C PRO A 117 0.63 25.41 7.62
N HIS A 118 1.03 24.14 7.64
CA HIS A 118 2.36 23.76 7.19
C HIS A 118 2.60 24.26 5.75
N TRP A 119 3.83 24.70 5.46
CA TRP A 119 4.18 25.22 4.13
C TRP A 119 3.97 24.19 3.01
N ASN A 120 4.06 22.90 3.35
CA ASN A 120 3.79 21.80 2.45
C ASN A 120 2.38 21.20 2.70
N PRO A 121 1.51 21.15 1.68
CA PRO A 121 0.13 20.65 1.83
C PRO A 121 0.02 19.15 2.11
N GLU A 122 1.12 18.40 2.03
CA GLU A 122 1.15 16.97 2.38
C GLU A 122 1.26 16.69 3.86
N ILE A 123 1.50 17.73 4.66
CA ILE A 123 1.64 17.64 6.09
C ILE A 123 0.36 18.22 6.71
N THR A 124 -0.56 17.31 7.03
CA THR A 124 -1.89 17.66 7.56
C THR A 124 -2.26 16.95 8.88
N PRO A 125 -1.34 16.79 9.84
CA PRO A 125 -1.59 16.12 11.13
C PRO A 125 -2.77 16.69 11.92
N GLN A 126 -3.10 17.97 11.71
CA GLN A 126 -4.21 18.68 12.37
C GLN A 126 -5.60 18.29 11.85
N ARG A 127 -5.70 17.57 10.73
CA ARG A 127 -6.98 17.07 10.20
C ARG A 127 -7.43 15.86 11.02
N SER A 128 -8.73 15.77 11.30
CA SER A 128 -9.33 14.67 12.05
C SER A 128 -10.59 14.18 11.36
N VAL A 129 -10.73 12.85 11.26
CA VAL A 129 -11.94 12.20 10.74
C VAL A 129 -13.17 12.52 11.61
N ALA A 130 -12.99 12.77 12.90
CA ALA A 130 -14.09 13.11 13.81
C ALA A 130 -14.82 14.42 13.43
N ASN A 131 -14.17 15.30 12.65
CA ASN A 131 -14.73 16.55 12.17
C ASN A 131 -15.41 16.43 10.80
N ALA A 132 -15.42 15.24 10.19
CA ALA A 132 -15.98 15.00 8.85
C ALA A 132 -16.71 13.66 8.79
N LEU A 133 -17.47 13.34 9.84
CA LEU A 133 -18.15 12.04 9.94
C LEU A 133 -19.13 11.81 8.79
N GLU A 134 -19.75 12.84 8.20
CA GLU A 134 -20.64 12.70 7.06
C GLU A 134 -20.01 12.05 5.82
N ASN A 135 -18.67 12.05 5.71
CA ASN A 135 -17.94 11.48 4.57
C ASN A 135 -17.54 10.01 4.78
N ILE A 136 -17.98 9.39 5.89
CA ILE A 136 -17.67 8.01 6.19
C ILE A 136 -18.40 7.05 5.22
N PRO A 137 -17.69 6.06 4.64
CA PRO A 137 -18.27 5.10 3.71
C PRO A 137 -19.41 4.28 4.31
N ASN A 138 -20.24 3.68 3.44
CA ASN A 138 -21.51 2.99 3.73
C ASN A 138 -21.51 2.08 4.98
N ILE A 139 -21.81 2.67 6.14
CA ILE A 139 -21.87 1.98 7.45
C ILE A 139 -22.80 0.76 7.45
N ALA A 140 -23.88 0.80 6.67
CA ALA A 140 -24.81 -0.33 6.58
C ALA A 140 -24.22 -1.54 5.84
N ALA A 141 -23.29 -1.33 4.90
CA ALA A 141 -22.55 -2.43 4.28
C ALA A 141 -21.57 -3.06 5.28
N LEU A 142 -20.82 -2.24 6.02
CA LEU A 142 -19.92 -2.70 7.09
C LEU A 142 -20.68 -3.48 8.17
N ARG A 143 -21.82 -2.97 8.63
CA ARG A 143 -22.67 -3.70 9.60
C ARG A 143 -23.08 -5.06 9.06
N ARG A 144 -23.53 -5.14 7.80
CA ARG A 144 -23.99 -6.41 7.20
C ARG A 144 -22.87 -7.46 7.05
N SER A 145 -21.61 -7.05 7.00
CA SER A 145 -20.47 -7.98 6.98
C SER A 145 -20.04 -8.45 8.38
N GLY A 146 -20.72 -8.01 9.45
CA GLY A 146 -20.37 -8.36 10.83
C GLY A 146 -19.45 -7.33 11.51
N ILE A 147 -19.01 -6.28 10.80
CA ILE A 147 -18.19 -5.21 11.37
C ILE A 147 -19.07 -4.31 12.23
N THR A 148 -18.82 -4.31 13.53
CA THR A 148 -19.56 -3.53 14.53
C THR A 148 -18.85 -2.25 14.93
N SER A 149 -17.54 -2.16 14.69
CA SER A 149 -16.70 -1.00 14.94
C SER A 149 -15.61 -0.90 13.89
N ALA A 150 -15.34 0.31 13.41
CA ALA A 150 -14.35 0.57 12.38
C ALA A 150 -13.50 1.79 12.73
N LEU A 151 -12.18 1.65 12.65
CA LEU A 151 -11.25 2.76 12.68
C LEU A 151 -11.14 3.32 11.27
N ILE A 152 -11.41 4.61 11.13
CA ILE A 152 -11.40 5.30 9.85
C ILE A 152 -10.27 6.32 9.87
N ALA A 153 -9.37 6.19 8.90
CA ALA A 153 -8.22 7.06 8.71
C ALA A 153 -8.47 8.09 7.60
N PRO A 154 -7.79 9.25 7.62
CA PRO A 154 -7.71 10.12 6.45
C PRO A 154 -7.02 9.36 5.30
N LYS A 155 -7.45 9.59 4.05
CA LYS A 155 -6.91 8.89 2.86
C LYS A 155 -5.63 9.51 2.28
N GLU A 156 -5.52 10.83 2.27
CA GLU A 156 -4.43 11.56 1.59
C GLU A 156 -3.45 12.25 2.55
N GLY A 157 -2.28 12.61 2.02
CA GLY A 157 -1.17 13.25 2.75
C GLY A 157 0.01 12.29 3.04
N ILE A 158 1.16 12.87 3.36
CA ILE A 158 2.31 12.15 3.91
C ILE A 158 2.15 11.99 5.42
N VAL A 159 1.77 13.08 6.09
CA VAL A 159 1.22 13.05 7.45
C VAL A 159 -0.26 13.38 7.30
N LYS A 160 -1.10 12.35 7.40
CA LYS A 160 -2.49 12.35 6.89
C LYS A 160 -3.49 13.01 7.85
N GLY A 161 -3.20 12.95 9.15
CA GLY A 161 -4.11 13.40 10.22
C GLY A 161 -4.48 12.27 11.18
N THR A 162 -5.49 12.51 12.01
CA THR A 162 -5.94 11.59 13.07
C THR A 162 -7.21 10.83 12.69
N SER A 163 -7.23 9.56 13.10
CA SER A 163 -8.35 8.64 12.88
C SER A 163 -9.40 8.70 13.99
N ALA A 164 -10.62 8.35 13.62
CA ALA A 164 -11.74 8.21 14.54
C ALA A 164 -12.27 6.77 14.52
N LEU A 165 -12.67 6.26 15.70
CA LEU A 165 -13.32 4.97 15.83
C LEU A 165 -14.83 5.16 15.89
N VAL A 166 -15.53 4.57 14.95
CA VAL A 166 -16.99 4.62 14.84
C VAL A 166 -17.62 3.25 14.98
N MET A 167 -18.78 3.18 15.60
CA MET A 167 -19.64 2.00 15.63
C MET A 167 -20.57 1.99 14.43
N THR A 168 -21.04 0.83 14.01
CA THR A 168 -21.88 0.71 12.81
C THR A 168 -23.38 0.65 13.12
N ALA A 169 -23.80 1.15 14.27
CA ALA A 169 -25.20 1.07 14.72
C ALA A 169 -26.14 1.87 13.81
N ASP A 170 -27.43 1.52 13.83
CA ASP A 170 -28.46 2.21 13.04
C ASP A 170 -28.88 3.50 13.74
N ALA A 171 -27.95 4.44 13.80
CA ALA A 171 -28.05 5.70 14.51
C ALA A 171 -27.30 6.81 13.76
N PRO A 172 -27.57 8.10 14.04
CA PRO A 172 -26.80 9.20 13.50
C PRO A 172 -25.29 9.02 13.75
N LEU A 173 -24.44 9.36 12.78
CA LEU A 173 -22.99 9.10 12.83
C LEU A 173 -22.31 9.72 14.07
N ALA A 174 -22.78 10.88 14.52
CA ALA A 174 -22.31 11.49 15.76
C ALA A 174 -22.55 10.60 17.01
N ALA A 175 -23.66 9.86 17.06
CA ALA A 175 -23.96 8.91 18.13
C ALA A 175 -23.16 7.59 18.00
N ASN A 176 -22.61 7.33 16.81
CA ASN A 176 -21.74 6.20 16.53
C ASN A 176 -20.26 6.48 16.82
N LEU A 177 -19.87 7.73 17.05
CA LEU A 177 -18.48 8.08 17.40
C LEU A 177 -18.12 7.54 18.79
N LEU A 178 -17.18 6.58 18.84
CA LEU A 178 -16.70 5.98 20.10
C LEU A 178 -15.43 6.66 20.62
N ARG A 179 -14.53 7.04 19.71
CA ARG A 179 -13.31 7.84 19.99
C ARG A 179 -13.03 8.76 18.83
N SER A 180 -12.77 10.04 19.12
CA SER A 180 -12.48 11.07 18.10
C SER A 180 -11.02 11.12 17.65
N ASP A 181 -10.11 10.53 18.43
CA ASP A 181 -8.67 10.60 18.20
C ASP A 181 -7.99 9.35 18.75
N VAL A 182 -7.66 8.43 17.84
CA VAL A 182 -7.11 7.10 18.18
C VAL A 182 -5.65 6.95 17.77
N ALA A 183 -5.36 7.26 16.50
CA ALA A 183 -4.03 7.15 15.92
C ALA A 183 -3.80 8.22 14.85
N MET A 184 -2.55 8.68 14.72
CA MET A 184 -2.10 9.52 13.62
C MET A 184 -1.62 8.64 12.48
N HIS A 185 -2.08 8.94 11.27
CA HIS A 185 -1.80 8.13 10.08
C HIS A 185 -0.75 8.81 9.20
N MET A 186 0.14 8.00 8.63
CA MET A 186 1.24 8.44 7.79
C MET A 186 1.41 7.53 6.58
N ARG A 187 1.83 8.10 5.45
CA ARG A 187 2.23 7.36 4.26
C ARG A 187 3.54 7.97 3.75
N LEU A 188 4.61 7.18 3.71
CA LEU A 188 5.94 7.64 3.30
C LEU A 188 6.12 7.67 1.77
N THR A 189 5.10 8.13 1.06
CA THR A 189 5.08 8.28 -0.40
C THR A 189 4.00 9.25 -0.85
N VAL A 190 4.01 9.65 -2.12
CA VAL A 190 3.02 10.52 -2.76
C VAL A 190 2.34 9.82 -3.94
N SER A 191 1.23 10.36 -4.43
CA SER A 191 0.55 9.86 -5.64
C SER A 191 1.27 10.36 -6.90
N ARG A 192 1.55 9.47 -7.86
CA ARG A 192 2.23 9.81 -9.14
C ARG A 192 1.48 10.84 -9.98
N ASN A 193 0.15 10.79 -10.01
CA ASN A 193 -0.68 11.66 -10.87
C ASN A 193 -0.88 13.09 -10.33
N ARG A 194 -0.05 13.53 -9.38
CA ARG A 194 -0.01 14.94 -8.99
C ARG A 194 0.68 15.72 -10.08
N GLY A 195 -0.03 16.68 -10.67
CA GLY A 195 0.48 17.50 -11.76
C GLY A 195 1.88 18.07 -11.47
N PRO A 196 2.66 18.35 -12.53
CA PRO A 196 4.06 18.76 -12.39
C PRO A 196 4.18 20.05 -11.56
N GLY A 197 5.12 20.08 -10.60
CA GLY A 197 5.60 21.31 -9.96
C GLY A 197 5.55 21.40 -8.42
N ASN A 198 4.91 20.46 -7.72
CA ASN A 198 4.85 20.49 -6.25
C ASN A 198 5.80 19.47 -5.61
N TYR A 199 6.69 19.94 -4.73
CA TYR A 199 7.52 19.06 -3.91
C TYR A 199 6.69 18.41 -2.79
N PRO A 200 6.86 17.11 -2.50
CA PRO A 200 7.72 16.18 -3.23
C PRO A 200 6.97 15.52 -4.39
N SER A 201 7.69 15.18 -5.46
CA SER A 201 7.17 14.39 -6.58
C SER A 201 7.76 12.99 -6.64
N SER A 202 8.48 12.53 -5.62
CA SER A 202 9.03 11.18 -5.53
C SER A 202 8.80 10.60 -4.14
N PRO A 203 8.83 9.26 -4.00
CA PRO A 203 8.81 8.63 -2.68
C PRO A 203 10.00 9.05 -1.79
N MET A 204 11.18 9.24 -2.39
CA MET A 204 12.36 9.72 -1.67
C MET A 204 12.14 11.12 -1.08
N GLY A 205 11.58 12.04 -1.88
CA GLY A 205 11.18 13.36 -1.42
C GLY A 205 10.13 13.29 -0.31
N ALA A 206 9.19 12.35 -0.40
CA ALA A 206 8.19 12.15 0.65
C ALA A 206 8.80 11.75 2.00
N VAL A 207 9.74 10.80 1.99
CA VAL A 207 10.49 10.42 3.20
C VAL A 207 11.34 11.57 3.72
N ALA A 208 12.03 12.30 2.84
CA ALA A 208 12.85 13.43 3.25
C ALA A 208 12.02 14.56 3.87
N LEU A 209 10.87 14.92 3.26
CA LEU A 209 9.93 15.88 3.81
C LEU A 209 9.40 15.44 5.17
N ALA A 210 8.98 14.17 5.31
CA ALA A 210 8.52 13.64 6.59
C ALA A 210 9.62 13.73 7.65
N ARG A 211 10.86 13.36 7.31
CA ARG A 211 12.00 13.38 8.23
C ARG A 211 12.34 14.81 8.66
N GLN A 212 12.38 15.75 7.71
CA GLN A 212 12.57 17.17 8.00
C GLN A 212 11.44 17.70 8.89
N THR A 213 10.18 17.37 8.62
CA THR A 213 9.01 17.79 9.42
C THR A 213 9.12 17.33 10.88
N PHE A 214 9.58 16.10 11.13
CA PHE A 214 9.75 15.59 12.49
C PHE A 214 10.95 16.23 13.21
N LEU A 215 12.06 16.51 12.51
CA LEU A 215 13.16 17.32 13.05
C LEU A 215 12.70 18.75 13.37
N ASP A 216 11.88 19.34 12.52
CA ASP A 216 11.28 20.65 12.72
C ASP A 216 10.36 20.65 13.92
N THR A 217 9.60 19.58 14.14
CA THR A 217 8.73 19.41 15.31
C THR A 217 9.56 19.38 16.60
N GLN A 218 10.70 18.67 16.61
CA GLN A 218 11.62 18.65 17.76
C GLN A 218 12.22 20.04 18.03
N TRP A 219 12.64 20.73 16.97
CA TRP A 219 13.15 22.10 17.08
C TRP A 219 12.06 23.06 17.57
N PHE A 220 10.84 22.95 17.04
CA PHE A 220 9.68 23.76 17.40
C PHE A 220 9.33 23.61 18.89
N ASP A 221 9.32 22.38 19.43
CA ASP A 221 9.15 22.15 20.86
C ASP A 221 10.25 22.85 21.69
N ALA A 222 11.52 22.67 21.31
CA ALA A 222 12.64 23.29 22.01
C ALA A 222 12.58 24.83 21.96
N ALA A 223 12.21 25.40 20.81
CA ALA A 223 12.06 26.83 20.60
C ALA A 223 10.92 27.41 21.45
N ASN A 224 9.76 26.76 21.49
CA ASN A 224 8.64 27.18 22.33
C ASN A 224 8.98 27.10 23.82
N ARG A 225 9.66 26.03 24.28
CA ARG A 225 10.11 25.92 25.67
C ARG A 225 11.10 27.02 26.04
N ALA A 226 12.05 27.32 25.16
CA ALA A 226 13.01 28.40 25.38
C ALA A 226 12.34 29.77 25.47
N TYR A 227 11.39 30.05 24.57
CA TYR A 227 10.61 31.30 24.58
C TYR A 227 9.75 31.44 25.86
N LEU A 228 9.10 30.36 26.32
CA LEU A 228 8.34 30.37 27.56
C LEU A 228 9.23 30.58 28.80
N ALA A 229 10.48 30.11 28.76
CA ALA A 229 11.45 30.32 29.83
C ALA A 229 12.07 31.73 29.82
N SER A 230 12.11 32.41 28.66
CA SER A 230 12.70 33.74 28.51
C SER A 230 11.94 34.57 27.47
N SER A 231 11.19 35.57 27.94
CA SER A 231 10.40 36.48 27.10
C SER A 231 11.24 37.40 26.19
N ASN A 232 12.56 37.38 26.32
CA ASN A 232 13.49 38.19 25.51
C ASN A 232 13.88 37.51 24.18
N LEU A 233 13.49 36.25 23.99
CA LEU A 233 13.69 35.54 22.73
C LEU A 233 12.56 35.87 21.73
N PRO A 234 12.84 35.86 20.42
CA PRO A 234 11.79 35.98 19.42
C PRO A 234 10.79 34.82 19.57
N LYS A 235 9.50 35.14 19.49
CA LYS A 235 8.44 34.12 19.51
C LYS A 235 8.60 33.23 18.26
N PRO A 236 8.66 31.89 18.41
CA PRO A 236 8.63 30.98 17.27
C PRO A 236 7.37 31.17 16.43
N GLU A 237 7.45 30.88 15.13
CA GLU A 237 6.28 30.83 14.26
C GLU A 237 5.21 29.90 14.86
N SER A 238 3.93 30.20 14.65
CA SER A 238 2.83 29.34 15.09
C SER A 238 2.39 28.42 13.94
N ASP A 239 2.95 27.22 13.89
CA ASP A 239 2.60 26.18 12.91
C ASP A 239 1.63 25.17 13.53
N SER A 240 0.44 25.07 12.92
CA SER A 240 -0.63 24.19 13.40
C SER A 240 -0.31 22.70 13.26
N ALA A 241 0.50 22.34 12.26
CA ALA A 241 0.86 20.97 11.99
C ALA A 241 1.95 20.46 12.94
N LEU A 242 3.01 21.26 13.16
CA LEU A 242 4.07 20.90 14.10
C LEU A 242 3.52 20.76 15.53
N TRP A 243 2.58 21.63 15.92
CA TRP A 243 1.90 21.51 17.20
C TRP A 243 1.14 20.18 17.31
N ALA A 244 0.36 19.80 16.29
CA ALA A 244 -0.41 18.56 16.29
C ALA A 244 0.49 17.31 16.38
N ILE A 245 1.63 17.29 15.67
CA ILE A 245 2.60 16.20 15.77
C ILE A 245 3.20 16.14 17.19
N GLN A 246 3.62 17.28 17.74
CA GLN A 246 4.21 17.38 19.07
C GLN A 246 3.25 16.86 20.15
N GLU A 247 1.98 17.27 20.14
CA GLU A 247 0.97 16.79 21.08
C GLU A 247 0.77 15.27 20.95
N HIS A 248 0.67 14.78 19.72
CA HIS A 248 0.46 13.36 19.47
C HIS A 248 1.62 12.51 19.99
N ILE A 249 2.87 12.91 19.71
CA ILE A 249 4.08 12.27 20.26
C ILE A 249 4.04 12.30 21.79
N SER A 250 3.76 13.47 22.39
CA SER A 250 3.75 13.65 23.85
C SER A 250 2.67 12.83 24.55
N SER A 251 1.56 12.57 23.87
CA SER A 251 0.46 11.74 24.38
C SER A 251 0.74 10.23 24.36
N GLY A 252 1.82 9.79 23.70
CA GLY A 252 2.19 8.37 23.59
C GLY A 252 1.19 7.54 22.76
N LYS A 253 0.38 8.20 21.91
CA LYS A 253 -0.61 7.55 21.03
C LYS A 253 0.06 6.84 19.85
N LEU A 254 -0.75 6.04 19.16
CA LEU A 254 -0.30 5.22 18.04
C LEU A 254 -0.04 6.05 16.78
N PHE A 255 0.99 5.67 16.06
CA PHE A 255 1.18 6.01 14.65
C PHE A 255 0.86 4.79 13.79
N VAL A 256 0.10 4.98 12.72
CA VAL A 256 -0.19 3.93 11.72
C VAL A 256 0.46 4.36 10.42
N PHE A 257 1.32 3.49 9.87
CA PHE A 257 1.99 3.72 8.60
C PHE A 257 1.38 2.87 7.51
N ASP A 258 0.90 3.50 6.44
CA ASP A 258 0.41 2.81 5.25
C ASP A 258 1.59 2.38 4.38
N THR A 259 1.71 1.08 4.13
CA THR A 259 2.84 0.51 3.40
C THR A 259 2.37 -0.02 2.05
N LEU A 260 2.97 0.48 0.96
CA LEU A 260 2.64 0.03 -0.40
C LEU A 260 3.15 -1.39 -0.69
N ASN A 261 4.31 -1.72 -0.12
CA ASN A 261 4.96 -3.02 -0.21
C ASN A 261 5.84 -3.24 1.04
N GLU A 262 6.56 -4.34 1.06
CA GLU A 262 7.35 -4.83 2.18
C GLU A 262 8.55 -3.93 2.45
N GLN A 263 9.12 -3.32 1.41
CA GLN A 263 10.21 -2.37 1.53
C GLN A 263 9.74 -1.08 2.21
N TYR A 264 8.54 -0.58 1.87
CA TYR A 264 7.92 0.53 2.59
C TYR A 264 7.61 0.18 4.05
N ALA A 265 7.28 -1.08 4.36
CA ALA A 265 7.10 -1.53 5.74
C ALA A 265 8.41 -1.44 6.55
N LEU A 266 9.53 -1.84 5.95
CA LEU A 266 10.86 -1.71 6.56
C LEU A 266 11.29 -0.23 6.69
N ARG A 267 10.99 0.61 5.70
CA ARG A 267 11.22 2.07 5.78
C ARG A 267 10.41 2.72 6.89
N ALA A 268 9.14 2.37 7.01
CA ALA A 268 8.25 2.88 8.05
C ALA A 268 8.74 2.47 9.45
N ASP A 269 9.19 1.23 9.64
CA ASP A 269 9.80 0.80 10.90
C ASP A 269 11.11 1.55 11.21
N SER A 270 11.98 1.76 10.21
CA SER A 270 13.20 2.55 10.35
C SER A 270 12.89 4.00 10.76
N PHE A 271 11.94 4.64 10.09
CA PHE A 271 11.47 5.99 10.42
C PHE A 271 10.89 6.06 11.84
N ALA A 272 10.04 5.08 12.20
CA ALA A 272 9.47 5.01 13.54
C ALA A 272 10.55 4.82 14.62
N LYS A 273 11.60 4.04 14.34
CA LYS A 273 12.75 3.87 15.25
C LYS A 273 13.57 5.17 15.36
N GLU A 274 13.80 5.87 14.25
CA GLU A 274 14.54 7.15 14.20
C GLU A 274 13.94 8.18 15.16
N PHE A 275 12.60 8.25 15.25
CA PHE A 275 11.88 9.21 16.09
C PHE A 275 11.25 8.63 17.36
N GLY A 276 11.50 7.34 17.68
CA GLY A 276 10.98 6.70 18.89
C GLY A 276 9.44 6.55 18.93
N LEU A 277 8.80 6.36 17.77
CA LEU A 277 7.35 6.35 17.63
C LEU A 277 6.73 4.98 18.00
N LYS A 278 5.58 5.02 18.67
CA LYS A 278 4.73 3.84 18.91
C LYS A 278 3.95 3.51 17.63
N ALA A 279 4.58 2.74 16.75
CA ALA A 279 4.09 2.49 15.40
C ALA A 279 3.43 1.11 15.19
N VAL A 280 2.44 1.09 14.30
CA VAL A 280 1.77 -0.07 13.69
C VAL A 280 1.88 0.09 12.17
N LEU A 281 2.00 -1.01 11.43
CA LEU A 281 2.10 -0.98 9.97
C LEU A 281 0.77 -1.47 9.38
N LYS A 282 0.14 -0.68 8.52
CA LYS A 282 -0.95 -1.14 7.65
C LYS A 282 -0.31 -1.77 6.43
N GLY A 283 -0.36 -3.10 6.40
CA GLY A 283 0.32 -3.96 5.44
C GLY A 283 -0.20 -3.82 4.01
N SER A 284 0.62 -4.27 3.07
CA SER A 284 0.32 -4.37 1.64
C SER A 284 -0.49 -5.65 1.32
N GLY A 285 -0.41 -6.67 2.18
CA GLY A 285 -0.90 -8.03 1.90
C GLY A 285 0.16 -8.94 1.25
N GLN A 286 1.39 -8.45 1.08
CA GLN A 286 2.52 -9.15 0.47
C GLN A 286 3.65 -9.49 1.45
N GLU A 287 3.40 -9.38 2.76
CA GLU A 287 4.44 -9.43 3.82
C GLU A 287 5.29 -10.71 3.79
N TYR A 288 4.71 -11.79 3.27
CA TYR A 288 5.38 -13.07 3.07
C TYR A 288 6.62 -12.98 2.16
N GLN A 289 6.72 -11.98 1.28
CA GLN A 289 7.85 -11.78 0.36
C GLN A 289 9.15 -11.37 1.06
N LEU A 290 9.08 -10.71 2.22
CA LEU A 290 10.23 -10.40 3.08
C LEU A 290 9.96 -10.81 4.55
N LEU A 291 9.32 -11.97 4.76
CA LEU A 291 8.79 -12.43 6.05
C LEU A 291 9.79 -12.32 7.21
N ASP A 292 11.04 -12.76 7.01
CA ASP A 292 12.07 -12.71 8.06
C ASP A 292 12.43 -11.27 8.46
N ALA A 293 12.46 -10.35 7.49
CA ALA A 293 12.71 -8.93 7.75
C ALA A 293 11.52 -8.29 8.46
N ILE A 294 10.29 -8.60 8.02
CA ILE A 294 9.04 -8.14 8.66
C ILE A 294 8.97 -8.65 10.11
N ALA A 295 9.27 -9.91 10.35
CA ALA A 295 9.26 -10.49 11.70
C ALA A 295 10.26 -9.80 12.64
N LYS A 296 11.46 -9.45 12.14
CA LYS A 296 12.47 -8.71 12.91
C LYS A 296 12.04 -7.29 13.29
N THR A 297 11.05 -6.70 12.63
CA THR A 297 10.52 -5.38 13.04
C THR A 297 9.83 -5.45 14.40
N GLY A 298 9.22 -6.60 14.74
CA GLY A 298 8.40 -6.77 15.94
C GLY A 298 7.12 -5.92 15.96
N ARG A 299 6.75 -5.31 14.82
CA ARG A 299 5.56 -4.45 14.71
C ARG A 299 4.31 -5.28 14.50
N THR A 300 3.16 -4.74 14.95
CA THR A 300 1.86 -5.30 14.59
C THR A 300 1.49 -4.88 13.17
N ILE A 301 0.97 -5.83 12.38
CA ILE A 301 0.51 -5.61 11.01
C ILE A 301 -1.02 -5.54 10.96
N ILE A 302 -1.59 -4.44 10.45
CA ILE A 302 -2.99 -4.38 10.01
C ILE A 302 -3.02 -4.97 8.60
N LEU A 303 -3.35 -6.25 8.50
CA LEU A 303 -3.18 -7.08 7.33
C LEU A 303 -4.45 -7.11 6.46
N PRO A 304 -4.42 -6.58 5.23
CA PRO A 304 -5.54 -6.74 4.31
C PRO A 304 -5.70 -8.19 3.86
N VAL A 305 -6.95 -8.64 3.74
CA VAL A 305 -7.29 -9.95 3.15
C VAL A 305 -7.80 -9.80 1.71
N ASN A 306 -7.37 -8.74 1.02
CA ASN A 306 -7.66 -8.51 -0.39
C ASN A 306 -6.73 -9.35 -1.28
N PHE A 307 -7.01 -10.65 -1.38
CA PHE A 307 -6.19 -11.56 -2.17
C PHE A 307 -6.39 -11.34 -3.68
N PRO A 308 -5.33 -11.45 -4.48
CA PRO A 308 -5.40 -11.33 -5.94
C PRO A 308 -6.37 -12.35 -6.56
N LYS A 309 -7.02 -11.93 -7.65
CA LYS A 309 -7.77 -12.83 -8.54
C LYS A 309 -6.78 -13.65 -9.40
N PRO A 310 -7.22 -14.78 -9.96
CA PRO A 310 -6.40 -15.53 -10.91
C PRO A 310 -6.02 -14.65 -12.12
N PRO A 311 -4.75 -14.67 -12.57
CA PRO A 311 -4.31 -13.92 -13.75
C PRO A 311 -4.99 -14.42 -15.03
N ASN A 312 -5.02 -13.58 -16.07
CA ASN A 312 -5.57 -13.97 -17.35
C ASN A 312 -4.62 -14.92 -18.09
N VAL A 313 -5.01 -16.19 -18.18
CA VAL A 313 -4.30 -17.22 -18.94
C VAL A 313 -5.21 -17.90 -19.97
N SER A 314 -6.27 -17.20 -20.41
CA SER A 314 -7.32 -17.81 -21.25
C SER A 314 -6.85 -18.13 -22.67
N SER A 315 -5.78 -17.48 -23.15
CA SER A 315 -5.12 -17.76 -24.44
C SER A 315 -3.66 -18.16 -24.25
N VAL A 316 -3.05 -18.73 -25.29
CA VAL A 316 -1.62 -19.08 -25.28
C VAL A 316 -0.75 -17.85 -25.06
N ASP A 317 -1.05 -16.75 -25.76
CA ASP A 317 -0.31 -15.49 -25.65
C ASP A 317 -0.46 -14.90 -24.25
N ALA A 318 -1.69 -14.83 -23.71
CA ALA A 318 -1.93 -14.34 -22.36
C ALA A 318 -1.20 -15.17 -21.29
N ALA A 319 -1.16 -16.49 -21.47
CA ALA A 319 -0.40 -17.37 -20.59
C ALA A 319 1.11 -17.11 -20.67
N LEU A 320 1.68 -16.88 -21.86
CA LEU A 320 3.11 -16.59 -22.05
C LEU A 320 3.50 -15.21 -21.50
N ASP A 321 2.62 -14.22 -21.62
CA ASP A 321 2.84 -12.85 -21.17
C ASP A 321 2.65 -12.69 -19.65
N THR A 322 1.94 -13.63 -19.00
CA THR A 322 1.76 -13.60 -17.54
C THR A 322 3.09 -13.92 -16.85
N GLU A 323 3.58 -12.96 -16.05
CA GLU A 323 4.81 -13.14 -15.30
C GLU A 323 4.70 -14.24 -14.23
N LEU A 324 5.81 -14.93 -13.98
CA LEU A 324 5.86 -15.98 -12.95
C LEU A 324 5.56 -15.43 -11.54
N GLU A 325 6.01 -14.20 -11.26
CA GLU A 325 5.72 -13.52 -10.01
C GLU A 325 4.22 -13.36 -9.76
N GLU A 326 3.47 -12.92 -10.79
CA GLU A 326 2.02 -12.73 -10.71
C GLU A 326 1.29 -14.04 -10.40
N LEU A 327 1.67 -15.13 -11.07
CA LEU A 327 1.13 -16.47 -10.82
C LEU A 327 1.45 -16.96 -9.40
N MET A 328 2.68 -16.69 -8.92
CA MET A 328 3.10 -17.06 -7.57
C MET A 328 2.37 -16.22 -6.51
N HIS A 329 2.16 -14.92 -6.76
CA HIS A 329 1.41 -14.03 -5.88
C HIS A 329 -0.03 -14.52 -5.71
N TRP A 330 -0.71 -14.88 -6.81
CA TRP A 330 -2.05 -15.48 -6.75
C TRP A 330 -2.12 -16.74 -5.87
N GLU A 331 -1.14 -17.64 -6.02
CA GLU A 331 -1.13 -18.89 -5.26
C GLU A 331 -0.82 -18.67 -3.76
N ILE A 332 0.11 -17.78 -3.44
CA ILE A 332 0.73 -17.68 -2.11
C ILE A 332 0.10 -16.62 -1.23
N ALA A 333 -0.43 -15.52 -1.78
CA ALA A 333 -1.00 -14.43 -0.98
C ALA A 333 -2.06 -14.89 0.05
N PRO A 334 -2.96 -15.85 -0.25
CA PRO A 334 -3.88 -16.40 0.74
C PRO A 334 -3.22 -17.10 1.95
N GLU A 335 -1.96 -17.53 1.83
CA GLU A 335 -1.18 -18.14 2.92
C GLU A 335 -0.54 -17.08 3.83
N ASN A 336 -0.55 -15.79 3.45
CA ASN A 336 0.14 -14.71 4.17
C ASN A 336 -0.23 -14.64 5.67
N PRO A 337 -1.53 -14.65 6.08
CA PRO A 337 -1.88 -14.64 7.50
C PRO A 337 -1.30 -15.84 8.28
N ALA A 338 -1.29 -17.03 7.66
CA ALA A 338 -0.76 -18.24 8.28
C ALA A 338 0.77 -18.21 8.41
N ARG A 339 1.45 -17.59 7.43
CA ARG A 339 2.90 -17.39 7.44
C ARG A 339 3.31 -16.41 8.55
N LEU A 340 2.57 -15.32 8.70
CA LEU A 340 2.79 -14.34 9.77
C LEU A 340 2.59 -14.96 11.16
N ASP A 341 1.50 -15.72 11.38
CA ASP A 341 1.27 -16.40 12.66
C ASP A 341 2.41 -17.36 13.00
N ARG A 342 2.87 -18.17 12.03
CA ARG A 342 3.99 -19.11 12.24
C ARG A 342 5.33 -18.40 12.51
N ALA A 343 5.56 -17.25 11.89
CA ALA A 343 6.73 -16.42 12.13
C ALA A 343 6.63 -15.62 13.44
N GLY A 344 5.50 -15.70 14.16
CA GLY A 344 5.27 -14.99 15.41
C GLY A 344 5.02 -13.50 15.23
N VAL A 345 4.63 -13.05 14.02
CA VAL A 345 4.32 -11.65 13.74
C VAL A 345 2.91 -11.34 14.23
N PRO A 346 2.71 -10.36 15.13
CA PRO A 346 1.38 -9.98 15.55
C PRO A 346 0.63 -9.30 14.38
N PHE A 347 -0.61 -9.71 14.13
CA PHE A 347 -1.44 -9.09 13.10
C PHE A 347 -2.91 -8.98 13.52
N VAL A 348 -3.61 -8.06 12.85
CA VAL A 348 -5.07 -7.93 12.85
C VAL A 348 -5.54 -7.93 11.39
N LEU A 349 -6.75 -8.40 11.11
CA LEU A 349 -7.24 -8.49 9.73
C LEU A 349 -8.13 -7.29 9.39
N THR A 350 -8.08 -6.83 8.14
CA THR A 350 -8.92 -5.73 7.64
C THR A 350 -9.53 -6.05 6.28
N SER A 351 -10.71 -5.48 6.04
CA SER A 351 -11.39 -5.46 4.74
C SER A 351 -10.82 -4.42 3.77
N SER A 352 -9.77 -3.68 4.16
CA SER A 352 -9.10 -2.70 3.29
C SER A 352 -8.72 -3.30 1.93
N GLY A 353 -9.01 -2.57 0.85
CA GLY A 353 -8.78 -3.01 -0.54
C GLY A 353 -9.90 -3.86 -1.15
N LEU A 354 -10.82 -4.42 -0.36
CA LEU A 354 -11.97 -5.15 -0.90
C LEU A 354 -12.95 -4.19 -1.57
N ALA A 355 -13.46 -4.58 -2.74
CA ALA A 355 -14.50 -3.81 -3.45
C ALA A 355 -15.83 -3.80 -2.68
N ASP A 356 -16.15 -4.90 -1.99
CA ASP A 356 -17.28 -5.01 -1.08
C ASP A 356 -16.82 -5.57 0.28
N PRO A 357 -16.99 -4.83 1.38
CA PRO A 357 -16.67 -5.33 2.73
C PRO A 357 -17.40 -6.62 3.11
N SER A 358 -18.49 -6.99 2.41
CA SER A 358 -19.19 -8.26 2.62
C SER A 358 -18.35 -9.49 2.26
N GLU A 359 -17.27 -9.33 1.47
CA GLU A 359 -16.35 -10.40 1.10
C GLU A 359 -15.37 -10.78 2.23
N LEU A 360 -15.26 -9.97 3.30
CA LEU A 360 -14.30 -10.16 4.39
C LEU A 360 -14.31 -11.60 4.93
N ILE A 361 -15.49 -12.12 5.28
CA ILE A 361 -15.61 -13.49 5.82
C ILE A 361 -15.17 -14.54 4.80
N ALA A 362 -15.49 -14.36 3.52
CA ALA A 362 -15.10 -15.30 2.47
C ALA A 362 -13.57 -15.34 2.30
N GLN A 363 -12.91 -14.17 2.33
CA GLN A 363 -11.45 -14.10 2.25
C GLN A 363 -10.78 -14.68 3.50
N VAL A 364 -11.33 -14.45 4.69
CA VAL A 364 -10.81 -15.07 5.92
C VAL A 364 -10.96 -16.60 5.88
N ARG A 365 -12.08 -17.13 5.36
CA ARG A 365 -12.23 -18.57 5.10
C ARG A 365 -11.20 -19.08 4.10
N LYS A 366 -10.89 -18.30 3.05
CA LYS A 366 -9.80 -18.62 2.11
C LYS A 366 -8.47 -18.72 2.86
N ALA A 367 -8.12 -17.77 3.72
CA ALA A 367 -6.90 -17.82 4.54
C ALA A 367 -6.86 -19.06 5.48
N ILE A 368 -7.98 -19.40 6.12
CA ILE A 368 -8.10 -20.59 6.98
C ILE A 368 -7.86 -21.87 6.17
N SER A 369 -8.50 -22.01 5.01
CA SER A 369 -8.28 -23.16 4.12
C SER A 369 -6.83 -23.27 3.61
N ARG A 370 -6.09 -22.17 3.69
CA ARG A 370 -4.68 -22.02 3.29
C ARG A 370 -3.71 -22.02 4.49
N GLY A 371 -4.20 -22.38 5.67
CA GLY A 371 -3.38 -22.74 6.83
C GLY A 371 -3.51 -21.83 8.05
N LEU A 372 -4.32 -20.76 8.00
CA LEU A 372 -4.56 -19.91 9.17
C LEU A 372 -5.43 -20.66 10.20
N ASP A 373 -5.03 -20.62 11.48
CA ASP A 373 -5.83 -21.18 12.56
C ASP A 373 -7.17 -20.41 12.72
N PRO A 374 -8.34 -21.07 12.76
CA PRO A 374 -9.64 -20.41 12.93
C PRO A 374 -9.78 -19.57 14.22
N ILE A 375 -9.13 -19.97 15.31
CA ILE A 375 -9.09 -19.21 16.57
C ILE A 375 -8.30 -17.93 16.37
N LYS A 376 -7.13 -18.01 15.69
CA LYS A 376 -6.31 -16.84 15.35
C LYS A 376 -7.03 -15.89 14.41
N ALA A 377 -7.75 -16.41 13.43
CA ALA A 377 -8.58 -15.62 12.52
C ALA A 377 -9.63 -14.80 13.28
N LEU A 378 -10.33 -15.42 14.25
CA LEU A 378 -11.30 -14.71 15.08
C LEU A 378 -10.62 -13.68 16.01
N ASP A 379 -9.49 -14.02 16.62
CA ASP A 379 -8.72 -13.14 17.51
C ASP A 379 -8.28 -11.86 16.78
N ALA A 380 -7.77 -12.02 15.56
CA ALA A 380 -7.31 -10.94 14.68
C ALA A 380 -8.44 -10.01 14.20
N LEU A 381 -9.71 -10.39 14.35
CA LEU A 381 -10.89 -9.59 14.00
C LEU A 381 -11.67 -9.08 15.24
N THR A 382 -11.29 -9.49 16.45
CA THR A 382 -12.07 -9.19 17.67
C THR A 382 -11.18 -8.69 18.81
N SER A 383 -10.53 -9.59 19.55
CA SER A 383 -9.82 -9.22 20.78
C SER A 383 -8.52 -8.46 20.52
N LYS A 384 -7.73 -8.85 19.51
CA LYS A 384 -6.48 -8.13 19.15
C LYS A 384 -6.67 -6.71 18.66
N PRO A 385 -7.59 -6.40 17.72
CA PRO A 385 -7.83 -5.01 17.33
C PRO A 385 -8.36 -4.16 18.50
N ALA A 386 -9.18 -4.72 19.40
CA ALA A 386 -9.62 -4.03 20.60
C ALA A 386 -8.46 -3.72 21.56
N GLU A 387 -7.54 -4.66 21.78
CA GLU A 387 -6.31 -4.47 22.57
C GLU A 387 -5.42 -3.39 21.96
N LEU A 388 -5.22 -3.44 20.64
CA LEU A 388 -4.33 -2.52 19.93
C LEU A 388 -4.73 -1.06 20.14
N ILE A 389 -6.03 -0.75 20.03
CA ILE A 389 -6.57 0.60 20.19
C ILE A 389 -6.95 0.95 21.65
N GLY A 390 -6.64 0.07 22.62
CA GLY A 390 -6.87 0.32 24.04
C GLY A 390 -8.33 0.26 24.51
N LEU A 391 -9.15 -0.60 23.89
CA LEU A 391 -10.58 -0.80 24.19
C LEU A 391 -10.95 -2.27 24.49
N ALA A 392 -9.97 -3.08 24.88
CA ALA A 392 -10.17 -4.50 25.22
C ALA A 392 -11.13 -4.74 26.40
N ASP A 393 -11.46 -3.70 27.17
CA ASP A 393 -12.40 -3.70 28.29
C ASP A 393 -13.85 -3.34 27.89
N GLN A 394 -14.07 -2.95 26.63
CA GLN A 394 -15.36 -2.44 26.15
C GLN A 394 -15.90 -3.21 24.94
N ILE A 395 -15.03 -3.71 24.06
CA ILE A 395 -15.38 -4.40 22.80
C ILE A 395 -14.46 -5.60 22.54
N GLY A 396 -14.78 -6.40 21.52
CA GLY A 396 -13.95 -7.54 21.05
C GLY A 396 -14.17 -8.86 21.79
N LYS A 397 -15.03 -8.89 22.82
CA LYS A 397 -15.43 -10.09 23.59
C LYS A 397 -16.89 -9.99 24.02
N ILE A 398 -17.52 -11.13 24.32
CA ILE A 398 -18.84 -11.20 24.96
C ILE A 398 -18.62 -11.38 26.47
N ARG A 399 -18.64 -10.28 27.21
CA ARG A 399 -18.42 -10.28 28.67
C ARG A 399 -19.32 -9.25 29.37
N PRO A 400 -19.69 -9.48 30.64
CA PRO A 400 -20.39 -8.47 31.43
C PRO A 400 -19.66 -7.11 31.42
N GLY A 401 -20.40 -6.03 31.18
CA GLY A 401 -19.90 -4.65 31.09
C GLY A 401 -19.57 -4.16 29.67
N TYR A 402 -19.42 -5.07 28.70
CA TYR A 402 -19.04 -4.76 27.33
C TYR A 402 -20.24 -4.27 26.52
N TRP A 403 -20.00 -3.51 25.45
CA TRP A 403 -21.06 -3.20 24.49
C TRP A 403 -21.60 -4.48 23.85
N ALA A 404 -22.93 -4.57 23.70
CA ALA A 404 -23.57 -5.70 23.03
C ALA A 404 -23.41 -5.60 21.51
N ASN A 405 -22.17 -5.74 21.07
CA ASN A 405 -21.76 -5.88 19.67
C ASN A 405 -21.69 -7.37 19.36
N LEU A 406 -22.70 -7.91 18.69
CA LEU A 406 -22.88 -9.35 18.52
C LEU A 406 -23.18 -9.70 17.06
N ILE A 407 -22.65 -10.82 16.61
CA ILE A 407 -22.97 -11.43 15.32
C ILE A 407 -23.74 -12.70 15.60
N VAL A 408 -24.92 -12.84 14.99
CA VAL A 408 -25.73 -14.07 15.05
C VAL A 408 -25.61 -14.76 13.70
N ALA A 409 -25.03 -15.96 13.69
CA ALA A 409 -24.89 -16.80 12.52
C ALA A 409 -25.75 -18.07 12.64
N ASP A 410 -26.15 -18.63 11.50
CA ASP A 410 -26.90 -19.90 11.42
C ASP A 410 -26.04 -21.16 11.68
N GLY A 411 -24.76 -20.98 12.05
CA GLY A 411 -23.81 -22.06 12.34
C GLY A 411 -22.40 -21.52 12.65
N ASP A 412 -21.38 -22.34 12.42
CA ASP A 412 -19.97 -21.94 12.54
C ASP A 412 -19.64 -20.87 11.48
N LEU A 413 -19.12 -19.71 11.91
CA LEU A 413 -18.80 -18.58 11.03
C LEU A 413 -17.81 -18.97 9.91
N TRP A 414 -16.96 -19.97 10.15
CA TRP A 414 -15.94 -20.42 9.20
C TRP A 414 -16.41 -21.52 8.24
N ASN A 415 -17.63 -22.06 8.44
CA ASN A 415 -18.23 -22.97 7.47
C ASN A 415 -18.69 -22.18 6.23
N GLU A 416 -18.29 -22.61 5.03
CA GLU A 416 -18.64 -21.93 3.76
C GLU A 416 -20.14 -21.72 3.58
N LYS A 417 -20.99 -22.62 4.10
CA LYS A 417 -22.44 -22.55 3.96
C LYS A 417 -23.10 -21.62 4.98
N SER A 418 -22.41 -21.28 6.06
CA SER A 418 -22.97 -20.48 7.14
C SER A 418 -23.07 -19.00 6.79
N LYS A 419 -24.13 -18.36 7.26
CA LYS A 419 -24.50 -16.97 6.97
C LYS A 419 -24.69 -16.19 8.25
N ILE A 420 -24.31 -14.91 8.19
CA ILE A 420 -24.67 -13.93 9.20
C ILE A 420 -26.14 -13.57 9.00
N GLU A 421 -26.96 -13.79 10.03
CA GLU A 421 -28.39 -13.47 10.03
C GLU A 421 -28.66 -12.11 10.67
N GLU A 422 -27.99 -11.81 11.79
CA GLU A 422 -28.16 -10.55 12.51
C GLU A 422 -26.81 -10.00 12.98
N VAL A 423 -26.69 -8.67 12.96
CA VAL A 423 -25.54 -7.95 13.51
C VAL A 423 -26.06 -6.86 14.44
N TRP A 424 -25.85 -7.09 15.74
CA TRP A 424 -26.25 -6.21 16.82
C TRP A 424 -25.10 -5.26 17.13
N VAL A 425 -25.42 -3.98 17.28
CA VAL A 425 -24.43 -2.95 17.65
C VAL A 425 -25.00 -2.13 18.79
N ARG A 426 -24.29 -2.06 19.92
CA ARG A 426 -24.79 -1.45 21.17
C ARG A 426 -26.15 -1.99 21.61
N GLY A 427 -26.39 -3.29 21.42
CA GLY A 427 -27.67 -3.94 21.77
C GLY A 427 -28.86 -3.53 20.89
N ILE A 428 -28.64 -2.71 19.86
CA ILE A 428 -29.65 -2.39 18.86
C ILE A 428 -29.71 -3.54 17.88
N ARG A 429 -30.83 -4.26 17.88
CA ARG A 429 -31.13 -5.29 16.89
C ARG A 429 -31.42 -4.63 15.53
N PRO A 430 -30.84 -5.10 14.42
CA PRO A 430 -31.20 -4.61 13.10
C PRO A 430 -32.66 -4.94 12.80
N THR A 431 -33.40 -4.00 12.19
CA THR A 431 -34.78 -4.21 11.79
C THR A 431 -34.85 -5.39 10.82
N PRO A 432 -35.61 -6.48 11.11
CA PRO A 432 -35.73 -7.59 10.19
C PRO A 432 -36.28 -7.09 8.85
N ALA A 433 -35.65 -7.46 7.73
CA ALA A 433 -36.30 -7.30 6.44
C ALA A 433 -37.60 -8.13 6.48
N TYR A 434 -38.74 -7.46 6.39
CA TYR A 434 -40.03 -8.13 6.41
C TYR A 434 -40.10 -9.11 5.24
N LYS A 435 -40.22 -10.41 5.54
CA LYS A 435 -40.41 -11.46 4.55
C LYS A 435 -41.91 -11.71 4.46
N ASN A 436 -42.53 -11.30 3.36
CA ASN A 436 -43.93 -11.56 3.13
C ASN A 436 -44.07 -12.95 2.49
N ASP A 437 -44.64 -13.93 3.19
CA ASP A 437 -44.81 -15.30 2.66
C ASP A 437 -46.01 -15.43 1.69
N GLN A 438 -46.59 -14.31 1.27
CA GLN A 438 -47.75 -14.30 0.38
C GLN A 438 -47.42 -13.58 -0.94
N ASN A 439 -47.83 -14.17 -2.07
CA ASN A 439 -47.53 -13.67 -3.43
C ASN A 439 -48.37 -12.44 -3.79
N ILE A 440 -47.76 -11.25 -3.86
CA ILE A 440 -48.39 -10.01 -4.35
C ILE A 440 -48.09 -9.70 -5.81
N ASP A 441 -47.38 -10.59 -6.52
CA ASP A 441 -46.99 -10.37 -7.91
C ASP A 441 -48.23 -10.23 -8.78
N GLY A 442 -48.28 -9.14 -9.53
CA GLY A 442 -49.38 -8.87 -10.44
C GLY A 442 -49.62 -7.39 -10.68
N THR A 443 -50.59 -7.13 -11.54
CA THR A 443 -51.07 -5.79 -11.85
C THR A 443 -52.38 -5.55 -11.11
N TRP A 444 -52.48 -4.42 -10.43
CA TRP A 444 -53.60 -4.06 -9.56
C TRP A 444 -54.30 -2.82 -10.10
N ASP A 445 -55.60 -2.93 -10.34
CA ASP A 445 -56.47 -1.82 -10.75
C ASP A 445 -56.82 -0.97 -9.53
N ILE A 446 -56.30 0.26 -9.46
CA ILE A 446 -56.49 1.16 -8.32
C ILE A 446 -57.69 2.09 -8.57
N SER A 447 -58.58 2.16 -7.58
CA SER A 447 -59.72 3.07 -7.56
C SER A 447 -59.72 3.90 -6.26
N ILE A 448 -60.21 5.14 -6.33
CA ILE A 448 -60.43 5.95 -5.13
C ILE A 448 -61.67 5.44 -4.39
N VAL A 449 -61.54 5.25 -3.08
CA VAL A 449 -62.68 4.98 -2.19
C VAL A 449 -63.08 6.32 -1.57
N ASP A 450 -64.27 6.79 -1.91
CA ASP A 450 -64.72 8.13 -1.52
C ASP A 450 -64.89 8.25 0.01
N VAL A 451 -64.08 9.11 0.64
CA VAL A 451 -64.17 9.42 2.07
C VAL A 451 -64.91 10.74 2.21
N LYS A 452 -66.14 10.69 2.74
CA LYS A 452 -66.98 11.85 3.04
C LYS A 452 -66.23 12.88 3.92
N SER A 453 -66.00 14.09 3.40
CA SER A 453 -66.00 15.34 4.19
C SER A 453 -65.81 16.62 3.33
N PRO A 454 -66.15 17.81 3.88
CA PRO A 454 -67.07 18.79 3.28
C PRO A 454 -66.37 19.86 2.44
N SER A 455 -67.20 20.59 1.67
CA SER A 455 -66.90 21.71 0.76
C SER A 455 -66.58 21.32 -0.68
N GLU A 456 -67.57 21.47 -1.55
CA GLU A 456 -67.45 21.53 -3.00
C GLU A 456 -66.91 22.91 -3.39
N THR A 457 -65.66 22.98 -3.82
CA THR A 457 -65.21 23.87 -4.92
C THR A 457 -63.78 23.48 -5.28
N THR A 458 -63.60 23.02 -6.53
CA THR A 458 -62.32 22.66 -7.20
C THR A 458 -61.45 21.59 -6.50
N LYS A 459 -61.70 20.30 -6.79
CA LYS A 459 -60.77 19.20 -6.48
C LYS A 459 -60.07 18.71 -7.76
N PRO A 460 -58.75 18.43 -7.74
CA PRO A 460 -58.06 17.76 -8.85
C PRO A 460 -58.63 16.36 -9.08
N LYS A 461 -58.84 15.95 -10.34
CA LYS A 461 -59.22 14.57 -10.69
C LYS A 461 -57.98 13.70 -10.78
N LEU A 462 -57.91 12.65 -9.95
CA LEU A 462 -56.88 11.61 -10.07
C LEU A 462 -57.15 10.78 -11.34
N GLN A 463 -56.14 10.56 -12.18
CA GLN A 463 -56.25 9.65 -13.31
C GLN A 463 -56.37 8.21 -12.78
N GLN A 464 -57.21 7.36 -13.39
CA GLN A 464 -57.16 5.93 -13.09
C GLN A 464 -55.78 5.39 -13.48
N PHE A 465 -55.16 4.56 -12.64
CA PHE A 465 -53.88 3.95 -12.92
C PHE A 465 -53.82 2.54 -12.36
N GLN A 466 -52.96 1.72 -12.96
CA GLN A 466 -52.64 0.39 -12.45
C GLN A 466 -51.30 0.42 -11.73
N ILE A 467 -51.13 -0.46 -10.75
CA ILE A 467 -49.82 -0.69 -10.13
C ILE A 467 -49.36 -2.10 -10.45
N SER A 468 -48.21 -2.23 -11.10
CA SER A 468 -47.52 -3.50 -11.23
C SER A 468 -46.57 -3.67 -10.05
N ILE A 469 -46.65 -4.81 -9.37
CA ILE A 469 -45.74 -5.16 -8.28
C ILE A 469 -45.09 -6.50 -8.63
N LYS A 470 -43.78 -6.58 -8.40
CA LYS A 470 -42.99 -7.81 -8.52
C LYS A 470 -42.05 -7.95 -7.35
N GLU A 471 -42.21 -9.03 -6.60
CA GLU A 471 -41.42 -9.42 -5.45
C GLU A 471 -40.46 -10.54 -5.84
N SER A 472 -39.16 -10.24 -5.80
CA SER A 472 -38.10 -11.24 -5.86
C SER A 472 -37.53 -11.44 -4.46
N ALA A 473 -36.88 -12.58 -4.20
CA ALA A 473 -36.44 -13.04 -2.88
C ALA A 473 -35.68 -12.02 -1.97
N ARG A 474 -35.23 -10.86 -2.50
CA ARG A 474 -34.59 -9.76 -1.75
C ARG A 474 -34.93 -8.34 -2.24
N LYS A 475 -35.80 -8.17 -3.24
CA LYS A 475 -36.11 -6.85 -3.82
C LYS A 475 -37.56 -6.81 -4.31
N ILE A 476 -38.30 -5.83 -3.83
CA ILE A 476 -39.58 -5.44 -4.41
C ILE A 476 -39.34 -4.32 -5.40
N SER A 477 -39.90 -4.49 -6.59
CA SER A 477 -40.02 -3.44 -7.59
C SER A 477 -41.49 -3.22 -7.89
N GLY A 478 -41.85 -1.96 -8.14
CA GLY A 478 -43.18 -1.64 -8.62
C GLY A 478 -43.17 -0.47 -9.57
N SER A 479 -44.20 -0.38 -10.38
CA SER A 479 -44.43 0.74 -11.29
C SER A 479 -45.89 1.09 -11.38
N ILE A 480 -46.16 2.38 -11.60
CA ILE A 480 -47.48 2.87 -11.95
C ILE A 480 -47.60 2.87 -13.47
N LEU A 481 -48.63 2.21 -13.97
CA LEU A 481 -48.99 2.16 -15.39
C LEU A 481 -50.16 3.12 -15.61
N LEU A 482 -49.93 4.16 -16.41
CA LEU A 482 -50.96 5.13 -16.77
C LEU A 482 -51.72 4.66 -18.04
N PRO A 483 -53.04 4.92 -18.15
CA PRO A 483 -53.80 4.65 -19.37
C PRO A 483 -53.26 5.50 -20.53
N SER A 484 -52.98 4.89 -21.68
CA SER A 484 -52.56 5.63 -22.88
C SER A 484 -53.69 6.55 -23.35
N ALA A 485 -53.46 7.87 -23.35
CA ALA A 485 -54.36 8.83 -23.96
C ALA A 485 -54.07 8.94 -25.45
N GLY A 486 -54.82 8.21 -26.30
CA GLY A 486 -54.74 8.35 -27.76
C GLY A 486 -55.76 7.47 -28.48
N PRO A 487 -56.33 7.92 -29.62
CA PRO A 487 -57.19 7.07 -30.46
C PRO A 487 -56.36 5.98 -31.15
N GLU A 488 -57.01 4.85 -31.47
CA GLU A 488 -56.42 3.69 -32.15
C GLU A 488 -55.57 4.09 -33.38
N PRO A 489 -54.37 3.49 -33.58
CA PRO A 489 -53.56 3.78 -34.74
C PRO A 489 -54.09 3.06 -36.00
N ASP A 490 -54.01 3.77 -37.13
CA ASP A 490 -54.28 3.32 -38.50
C ASP A 490 -53.31 2.18 -38.89
N PRO A 491 -53.77 1.04 -39.45
CA PRO A 491 -52.91 -0.13 -39.68
C PRO A 491 -52.09 0.05 -40.96
N LYS A 492 -51.04 0.88 -40.93
CA LYS A 492 -49.97 0.94 -41.94
C LYS A 492 -48.82 1.86 -41.48
N GLU A 493 -48.01 1.41 -40.52
CA GLU A 493 -46.61 1.83 -40.39
C GLU A 493 -45.83 0.90 -39.43
N ASP A 494 -44.56 0.65 -39.75
CA ASP A 494 -43.70 -0.34 -39.12
C ASP A 494 -43.37 -0.04 -37.64
N SER A 495 -43.24 -1.13 -36.88
CA SER A 495 -43.10 -1.20 -35.43
C SER A 495 -42.01 -0.31 -34.80
N LYS A 496 -42.44 0.74 -34.11
CA LYS A 496 -41.82 1.18 -32.85
C LYS A 496 -42.75 0.78 -31.70
N LYS A 497 -42.25 0.00 -30.74
CA LYS A 497 -42.96 -0.28 -29.48
C LYS A 497 -43.18 1.05 -28.75
N GLU A 498 -44.38 1.62 -28.82
CA GLU A 498 -44.82 2.61 -27.85
C GLU A 498 -44.92 1.91 -26.49
N SER A 499 -43.96 2.22 -25.61
CA SER A 499 -44.03 1.83 -24.20
C SER A 499 -45.14 2.62 -23.53
N THR A 500 -46.06 1.92 -22.87
CA THR A 500 -47.02 2.54 -21.94
C THR A 500 -46.24 3.43 -20.97
N PRO A 501 -46.65 4.69 -20.72
CA PRO A 501 -45.93 5.56 -19.79
C PRO A 501 -45.89 4.91 -18.40
N GLU A 502 -44.68 4.49 -18.00
CA GLU A 502 -44.40 3.76 -16.78
C GLU A 502 -43.66 4.66 -15.79
N ILE A 503 -44.22 4.86 -14.60
CA ILE A 503 -43.55 5.57 -13.51
C ILE A 503 -42.94 4.53 -12.57
N LYS A 504 -41.62 4.42 -12.54
CA LYS A 504 -40.92 3.54 -11.60
C LYS A 504 -41.06 4.06 -10.18
N LEU A 505 -41.52 3.20 -9.27
CA LEU A 505 -41.63 3.54 -7.88
C LEU A 505 -40.27 3.35 -7.18
N ASN A 506 -39.58 4.46 -6.94
CA ASN A 506 -38.28 4.44 -6.28
C ASN A 506 -38.43 4.32 -4.75
N GLY A 507 -37.66 3.41 -4.15
CA GLY A 507 -37.59 3.26 -2.69
C GLY A 507 -38.70 2.42 -2.05
N LEU A 508 -39.38 1.53 -2.80
CA LEU A 508 -40.33 0.57 -2.22
C LEU A 508 -39.69 -0.22 -1.08
N ARG A 509 -40.30 -0.14 0.09
CA ARG A 509 -39.92 -0.91 1.27
C ARG A 509 -41.18 -1.33 2.00
N TRP A 510 -41.14 -2.51 2.60
CA TRP A 510 -42.09 -2.90 3.62
C TRP A 510 -41.77 -2.18 4.93
N SER A 511 -42.78 -1.55 5.51
CA SER A 511 -42.77 -1.07 6.89
C SER A 511 -44.12 -1.44 7.51
N GLU A 512 -44.14 -2.23 8.58
CA GLU A 512 -45.38 -2.59 9.30
C GLU A 512 -46.54 -3.02 8.38
N LEU A 513 -46.30 -3.93 7.41
CA LEU A 513 -47.29 -4.41 6.42
C LEU A 513 -47.79 -3.36 5.41
N THR A 514 -47.14 -2.20 5.33
CA THR A 514 -47.42 -1.16 4.33
C THR A 514 -46.24 -0.97 3.39
N LEU A 515 -46.56 -0.79 2.12
CA LEU A 515 -45.68 -0.52 1.00
C LEU A 515 -45.78 0.97 0.65
N SER A 516 -44.71 1.72 0.83
CA SER A 516 -44.72 3.16 0.54
C SER A 516 -43.76 3.55 -0.58
N ALA A 517 -44.14 4.56 -1.37
CA ALA A 517 -43.35 5.11 -2.47
C ALA A 517 -43.57 6.62 -2.64
N LYS A 518 -42.53 7.31 -3.10
CA LYS A 518 -42.60 8.73 -3.48
C LYS A 518 -42.85 8.84 -4.98
N VAL A 519 -43.87 9.60 -5.38
CA VAL A 519 -44.27 9.75 -6.78
C VAL A 519 -44.47 11.23 -7.11
N PRO A 520 -44.01 11.75 -8.26
CA PRO A 520 -44.30 13.14 -8.63
C PRO A 520 -45.81 13.37 -8.79
N ALA A 521 -46.36 14.35 -8.08
CA ALA A 521 -47.80 14.60 -8.06
C ALA A 521 -48.36 14.97 -9.44
N LYS A 522 -47.56 15.68 -10.24
CA LYS A 522 -47.88 16.09 -11.62
C LYS A 522 -48.17 14.92 -12.58
N ASP A 523 -47.65 13.73 -12.28
CA ASP A 523 -47.76 12.56 -13.17
C ASP A 523 -49.01 11.71 -12.83
N LEU A 524 -49.74 12.06 -11.76
CA LEU A 524 -50.92 11.33 -11.26
C LEU A 524 -52.25 12.12 -11.38
N ILE A 525 -52.17 13.44 -11.56
CA ILE A 525 -53.33 14.36 -11.56
C ILE A 525 -53.66 14.81 -12.99
N VAL A 526 -54.93 14.72 -13.38
CA VAL A 526 -55.44 15.21 -14.66
C VAL A 526 -55.56 16.74 -14.60
N LYS A 527 -54.93 17.45 -15.53
CA LYS A 527 -55.08 18.91 -15.67
C LYS A 527 -56.52 19.25 -16.08
N GLU A 528 -57.24 20.02 -15.26
CA GLU A 528 -58.41 20.78 -15.72
C GLU A 528 -58.01 22.26 -15.83
N THR A 529 -58.14 22.83 -17.02
CA THR A 529 -58.07 24.28 -17.22
C THR A 529 -59.33 24.91 -16.66
N ASP A 530 -59.16 25.85 -15.73
CA ASP A 530 -60.22 26.74 -15.29
C ASP A 530 -60.59 27.76 -16.38
N ALA A 531 -61.77 28.37 -16.29
CA ALA A 531 -62.33 29.29 -17.29
C ALA A 531 -61.49 30.56 -17.55
N ASN A 532 -60.40 30.76 -16.81
CA ASN A 532 -59.47 31.90 -16.93
C ASN A 532 -58.05 31.50 -17.39
N GLY A 533 -57.79 30.24 -17.74
CA GLY A 533 -56.53 29.82 -18.35
C GLY A 533 -55.31 29.87 -17.42
N SER A 534 -55.47 29.62 -16.12
CA SER A 534 -54.35 29.50 -15.19
C SER A 534 -54.07 28.03 -14.86
N ASP A 535 -52.87 27.54 -15.23
CA ASP A 535 -52.45 26.16 -14.95
C ASP A 535 -52.29 25.98 -13.42
N SER A 536 -53.14 25.15 -12.78
CA SER A 536 -52.92 24.72 -11.39
C SER A 536 -51.74 23.74 -11.35
N ASN A 537 -50.52 24.27 -11.26
CA ASN A 537 -49.32 23.44 -11.28
C ASN A 537 -49.08 22.83 -9.89
N THR A 538 -49.66 21.67 -9.59
CA THR A 538 -49.32 20.88 -8.39
C THR A 538 -47.90 20.32 -8.52
N SER A 539 -46.93 21.16 -8.20
CA SER A 539 -45.51 20.83 -8.15
C SER A 539 -45.17 20.30 -6.76
N GLY A 540 -44.69 19.05 -6.69
CA GLY A 540 -44.30 18.40 -5.44
C GLY A 540 -44.35 16.87 -5.52
N VAL A 541 -43.99 16.21 -4.41
CA VAL A 541 -43.94 14.75 -4.29
C VAL A 541 -45.14 14.25 -3.50
N ALA A 542 -45.95 13.40 -4.12
CA ALA A 542 -46.99 12.65 -3.44
C ALA A 542 -46.42 11.41 -2.75
N LEU A 543 -46.95 11.08 -1.57
CA LEU A 543 -46.61 9.86 -0.84
C LEU A 543 -47.71 8.82 -1.03
N LEU A 544 -47.39 7.74 -1.73
CA LEU A 544 -48.26 6.58 -1.88
C LEU A 544 -47.95 5.58 -0.76
N SER A 545 -48.96 5.11 -0.05
CA SER A 545 -48.85 4.02 0.93
C SER A 545 -49.92 2.97 0.67
N LEU A 546 -49.56 1.70 0.58
CA LEU A 546 -50.44 0.59 0.22
C LEU A 546 -50.27 -0.55 1.23
N ALA A 547 -51.35 -0.94 1.89
CA ALA A 547 -51.44 -2.16 2.67
C ALA A 547 -52.08 -3.27 1.83
N TRP A 548 -51.58 -4.49 1.98
CA TRP A 548 -52.26 -5.66 1.45
C TRP A 548 -53.15 -6.28 2.52
N ILE A 549 -54.40 -6.56 2.17
CA ILE A 549 -55.35 -7.26 3.04
C ILE A 549 -55.81 -8.55 2.34
N SER A 550 -55.61 -9.66 3.05
CA SER A 550 -55.97 -11.02 2.65
C SER A 550 -56.80 -11.64 3.78
N SER A 551 -57.94 -12.24 3.45
CA SER A 551 -58.80 -12.95 4.41
C SER A 551 -59.28 -14.26 3.77
N ALA A 552 -59.43 -15.33 4.55
CA ALA A 552 -59.87 -16.64 4.07
C ALA A 552 -61.28 -16.63 3.42
N LYS A 553 -62.03 -15.52 3.49
CA LYS A 553 -63.39 -15.39 2.94
C LYS A 553 -63.55 -14.32 1.85
N ASN A 554 -62.53 -13.50 1.56
CA ASN A 554 -62.61 -12.40 0.59
C ASN A 554 -61.42 -12.44 -0.40
N PRO A 555 -61.60 -12.00 -1.66
CA PRO A 555 -60.50 -11.87 -2.61
C PRO A 555 -59.44 -10.88 -2.10
N PRO A 556 -58.15 -11.08 -2.44
CA PRO A 556 -57.07 -10.19 -1.99
C PRO A 556 -57.28 -8.77 -2.52
N MET A 557 -57.08 -7.78 -1.64
CA MET A 557 -57.25 -6.36 -1.99
C MET A 557 -56.05 -5.55 -1.49
N LEU A 558 -55.63 -4.57 -2.28
CA LEU A 558 -54.77 -3.50 -1.81
C LEU A 558 -55.66 -2.37 -1.25
N ILE A 559 -55.29 -1.80 -0.11
CA ILE A 559 -55.91 -0.59 0.42
C ILE A 559 -54.80 0.39 0.71
N GLY A 560 -54.95 1.65 0.34
CA GLY A 560 -53.88 2.61 0.52
C GLY A 560 -54.34 4.03 0.72
N THR A 561 -53.36 4.91 0.85
CA THR A 561 -53.56 6.35 0.87
C THR A 561 -52.56 7.02 -0.05
N LEU A 562 -53.02 8.02 -0.80
CA LEU A 562 -52.16 8.96 -1.51
C LEU A 562 -52.23 10.31 -0.81
N HIS A 563 -51.10 10.79 -0.29
CA HIS A 563 -50.97 12.13 0.28
C HIS A 563 -50.35 13.06 -0.75
N LEU A 564 -51.05 14.15 -1.09
CA LEU A 564 -50.58 15.18 -2.00
C LEU A 564 -49.81 16.28 -1.24
N PRO A 565 -48.92 17.03 -1.93
CA PRO A 565 -48.14 18.13 -1.32
C PRO A 565 -48.99 19.24 -0.68
N ASP A 566 -50.23 19.43 -1.14
CA ASP A 566 -51.17 20.43 -0.64
C ASP A 566 -51.92 20.00 0.64
N GLY A 567 -51.62 18.81 1.18
CA GLY A 567 -52.26 18.24 2.36
C GLY A 567 -53.50 17.39 2.06
N THR A 568 -53.91 17.27 0.79
CA THR A 568 -55.03 16.42 0.38
C THR A 568 -54.67 14.94 0.53
N GLN A 569 -55.59 14.14 1.09
CA GLN A 569 -55.44 12.70 1.25
C GLN A 569 -56.55 11.94 0.51
N TRP A 570 -56.17 10.99 -0.35
CA TRP A 570 -57.10 10.08 -1.02
C TRP A 570 -56.94 8.65 -0.52
N ALA A 571 -58.04 8.02 -0.13
CA ALA A 571 -58.06 6.59 0.15
C ALA A 571 -58.17 5.80 -1.16
N LEU A 572 -57.36 4.77 -1.29
CA LEU A 572 -57.23 3.92 -2.48
C LEU A 572 -57.68 2.50 -2.16
N SER A 573 -58.30 1.83 -3.13
CA SER A 573 -58.58 0.41 -3.12
C SER A 573 -58.16 -0.20 -4.45
N GLY A 574 -57.33 -1.23 -4.40
CA GLY A 574 -56.83 -1.97 -5.54
C GLY A 574 -57.40 -3.39 -5.59
N LYS A 575 -57.87 -3.81 -6.77
CA LYS A 575 -58.23 -5.21 -7.04
C LYS A 575 -57.25 -5.81 -8.06
N PRO A 576 -56.98 -7.13 -8.03
CA PRO A 576 -56.16 -7.76 -9.05
C PRO A 576 -56.80 -7.58 -10.43
N SER A 577 -56.02 -7.18 -11.43
CA SER A 577 -56.51 -7.02 -12.80
C SER A 577 -56.75 -8.38 -13.44
N VAL A 578 -57.95 -8.63 -13.95
CA VAL A 578 -58.32 -9.91 -14.58
C VAL A 578 -57.90 -9.86 -16.05
N ASN A 579 -56.78 -10.48 -16.40
CA ASN A 579 -56.46 -10.76 -17.80
C ASN A 579 -57.05 -12.11 -18.22
N SER A 580 -58.01 -12.07 -19.14
CA SER A 580 -58.49 -13.21 -19.91
C SER A 580 -57.39 -13.67 -20.88
N ASN A 581 -56.58 -14.63 -20.46
CA ASN A 581 -55.97 -15.60 -21.37
C ASN A 581 -55.57 -16.85 -20.58
N SER A 582 -56.59 -17.68 -20.32
CA SER A 582 -56.42 -19.09 -20.06
C SER A 582 -56.19 -19.80 -21.38
N ASN A 583 -55.01 -20.38 -21.58
CA ASN A 583 -54.84 -21.55 -22.44
C ASN A 583 -53.80 -22.47 -21.80
N ALA A 584 -54.29 -23.60 -21.30
CA ALA A 584 -53.56 -24.85 -21.19
C ALA A 584 -54.29 -25.85 -22.11
N PRO A 585 -53.61 -26.85 -22.70
CA PRO A 585 -53.41 -28.10 -21.94
C PRO A 585 -52.08 -28.84 -22.18
N ASP A 586 -51.67 -29.64 -21.17
CA ASP A 586 -51.14 -31.03 -21.18
C ASP A 586 -50.42 -31.56 -22.45
N GLN A 587 -49.30 -32.30 -22.47
CA GLN A 587 -48.51 -33.21 -21.60
C GLN A 587 -47.20 -33.54 -22.40
N PRO A 588 -46.35 -34.56 -22.10
CA PRO A 588 -45.70 -35.00 -20.86
C PRO A 588 -44.16 -35.09 -21.02
N SER A 589 -43.41 -35.23 -19.93
CA SER A 589 -42.14 -35.98 -19.99
C SER A 589 -41.98 -36.90 -18.77
N LYS A 590 -42.00 -38.21 -19.09
CA LYS A 590 -41.32 -39.24 -18.33
C LYS A 590 -39.82 -39.05 -18.55
N ASP A 591 -39.02 -39.13 -17.50
CA ASP A 591 -38.30 -40.37 -17.21
C ASP A 591 -37.61 -40.32 -15.85
N THR A 592 -38.02 -41.29 -15.04
CA THR A 592 -37.27 -41.91 -13.96
C THR A 592 -35.82 -42.21 -14.33
N LYS A 593 -34.87 -41.81 -13.49
CA LYS A 593 -33.80 -42.70 -13.02
C LYS A 593 -33.50 -42.43 -11.55
N SER A 594 -33.91 -43.41 -10.76
CA SER A 594 -33.34 -43.75 -9.47
C SER A 594 -31.82 -43.91 -9.58
N ASN A 595 -31.07 -43.29 -8.69
CA ASN A 595 -29.84 -43.87 -8.16
C ASN A 595 -29.86 -43.64 -6.65
N ASP A 596 -30.23 -44.72 -5.97
CA ASP A 596 -29.86 -45.02 -4.60
C ASP A 596 -28.33 -45.13 -4.57
N ASP A 597 -27.68 -44.24 -3.83
CA ASP A 597 -26.31 -44.44 -3.36
C ASP A 597 -26.21 -43.83 -1.96
N SER A 598 -26.58 -44.67 -1.00
CA SER A 598 -26.20 -44.53 0.40
C SER A 598 -24.67 -44.54 0.54
N LYS A 599 -24.08 -43.36 0.70
CA LYS A 599 -22.76 -43.22 1.32
C LYS A 599 -22.80 -42.19 2.43
N ASN A 600 -22.72 -42.70 3.66
CA ASN A 600 -22.38 -41.97 4.87
C ASN A 600 -21.20 -41.01 4.60
N GLY A 601 -21.51 -39.72 4.47
CA GLY A 601 -20.54 -38.64 4.53
C GLY A 601 -20.20 -38.39 5.99
N SER A 602 -19.18 -39.11 6.48
CA SER A 602 -18.49 -38.77 7.72
C SER A 602 -18.11 -37.29 7.72
N GLU A 603 -18.42 -36.59 8.81
CA GLU A 603 -17.86 -35.29 9.17
C GLU A 603 -16.35 -35.28 8.91
N LYS A 604 -15.92 -34.58 7.86
CA LYS A 604 -14.52 -34.20 7.72
C LYS A 604 -14.36 -32.87 8.44
N GLY A 605 -13.90 -32.93 9.68
CA GLY A 605 -13.37 -31.78 10.39
C GLY A 605 -12.36 -31.05 9.50
N VAL A 606 -12.39 -29.72 9.60
CA VAL A 606 -11.47 -28.81 8.91
C VAL A 606 -10.04 -29.13 9.38
N SER A 607 -9.39 -30.06 8.68
CA SER A 607 -7.97 -30.35 8.85
C SER A 607 -7.19 -29.20 8.24
N SER A 608 -6.52 -28.40 9.08
CA SER A 608 -5.58 -27.36 8.65
C SER A 608 -4.58 -27.96 7.66
N LYS A 609 -4.66 -27.60 6.38
CA LYS A 609 -3.64 -27.99 5.40
C LYS A 609 -2.34 -27.26 5.76
N THR A 610 -1.24 -28.00 5.81
CA THR A 610 0.11 -27.44 5.92
C THR A 610 0.39 -26.49 4.75
N ILE A 611 1.09 -25.39 5.00
CA ILE A 611 1.55 -24.44 3.98
C ILE A 611 2.32 -25.23 2.90
N ALA A 612 1.81 -25.19 1.67
CA ALA A 612 2.22 -26.10 0.61
C ALA A 612 3.34 -25.51 -0.28
N SER A 613 3.47 -24.18 -0.33
CA SER A 613 4.34 -23.50 -1.28
C SER A 613 5.71 -23.16 -0.68
N SER A 614 6.81 -23.55 -1.37
CA SER A 614 8.16 -23.09 -1.02
C SER A 614 8.36 -21.62 -1.40
N MET A 615 9.02 -20.87 -0.53
CA MET A 615 9.38 -19.47 -0.76
C MET A 615 10.71 -19.36 -1.47
N ARG A 616 10.86 -18.28 -2.25
CA ARG A 616 12.08 -17.92 -2.98
C ARG A 616 12.33 -16.43 -2.76
N TYR A 617 13.61 -16.07 -2.71
CA TYR A 617 14.06 -14.70 -2.47
C TYR A 617 15.08 -14.31 -3.56
N PRO A 618 14.83 -13.24 -4.32
CA PRO A 618 13.60 -12.45 -4.38
C PRO A 618 12.36 -13.28 -4.80
N PHE A 619 11.16 -12.74 -4.56
CA PHE A 619 9.89 -13.40 -4.90
C PHE A 619 9.57 -13.31 -6.41
N ALA A 620 10.50 -13.72 -7.26
CA ALA A 620 10.37 -13.65 -8.71
C ALA A 620 11.11 -14.81 -9.40
N ALA A 621 11.15 -14.77 -10.73
CA ALA A 621 12.01 -15.66 -11.51
C ALA A 621 13.48 -15.55 -11.03
N PHE A 622 14.22 -16.65 -11.11
CA PHE A 622 15.59 -16.77 -10.61
C PHE A 622 15.76 -16.57 -9.09
N GLY A 623 14.66 -16.46 -8.33
CA GLY A 623 14.69 -16.42 -6.87
C GLY A 623 15.28 -17.71 -6.28
N LEU A 624 16.00 -17.57 -5.17
CA LEU A 624 16.70 -18.65 -4.48
C LEU A 624 15.94 -19.09 -3.23
N GLU A 625 15.88 -20.39 -2.95
CA GLU A 625 15.27 -20.90 -1.71
C GLU A 625 16.20 -20.68 -0.50
N MET A 626 17.51 -20.63 -0.75
CA MET A 626 18.54 -20.34 0.24
C MET A 626 19.64 -19.49 -0.40
N ILE A 627 20.25 -18.62 0.39
CA ILE A 627 21.40 -17.82 -0.03
C ILE A 627 22.58 -18.77 -0.32
N PRO A 628 23.40 -18.52 -1.35
CA PRO A 628 24.55 -19.36 -1.66
C PRO A 628 25.51 -19.49 -0.48
N ASP A 629 25.99 -20.70 -0.21
CA ASP A 629 26.94 -20.98 0.86
C ASP A 629 28.26 -20.21 0.69
N GLN A 630 28.87 -19.85 1.83
CA GLN A 630 30.24 -19.34 1.87
C GLN A 630 31.14 -20.48 2.32
N PRO A 631 31.97 -21.06 1.43
CA PRO A 631 32.95 -22.05 1.83
C PRO A 631 33.88 -21.48 2.90
N GLU A 632 34.17 -22.28 3.94
CA GLU A 632 35.16 -21.91 4.95
C GLU A 632 36.54 -21.69 4.29
N THR A 633 36.86 -22.54 3.30
CA THR A 633 38.04 -22.41 2.44
C THR A 633 37.71 -22.85 1.02
N LEU A 634 38.21 -22.11 0.05
CA LEU A 634 38.12 -22.35 -1.38
C LEU A 634 39.53 -22.25 -1.95
N ILE A 635 39.92 -23.16 -2.85
CA ILE A 635 41.11 -23.03 -3.67
C ILE A 635 40.71 -23.16 -5.14
N ILE A 636 41.21 -22.24 -5.95
CA ILE A 636 41.09 -22.28 -7.41
C ILE A 636 42.47 -22.55 -7.97
N GLN A 637 42.63 -23.61 -8.76
CA GLN A 637 43.95 -24.09 -9.19
C GLN A 637 44.16 -23.97 -10.70
N ASN A 638 45.42 -23.80 -11.12
CA ASN A 638 45.87 -23.88 -12.52
C ASN A 638 45.13 -22.93 -13.47
N THR A 639 45.06 -21.64 -13.16
CA THR A 639 44.34 -20.65 -13.99
C THR A 639 45.20 -19.46 -14.39
N THR A 640 44.72 -18.68 -15.37
CA THR A 640 45.26 -17.35 -15.64
C THR A 640 44.52 -16.32 -14.78
N LEU A 641 45.24 -15.68 -13.85
CA LEU A 641 44.72 -14.64 -12.97
C LEU A 641 45.06 -13.26 -13.52
N TRP A 642 44.05 -12.52 -13.97
CA TRP A 642 44.13 -11.10 -14.22
C TRP A 642 44.02 -10.38 -12.87
N THR A 643 45.15 -10.07 -12.22
CA THR A 643 45.06 -9.53 -10.85
C THR A 643 44.50 -8.10 -10.82
N CYS A 644 44.65 -7.35 -11.91
CA CYS A 644 44.38 -5.91 -12.00
C CYS A 644 45.17 -5.07 -10.98
N GLY A 645 46.07 -5.67 -10.20
CA GLY A 645 46.97 -5.04 -9.26
C GLY A 645 48.42 -5.01 -9.78
N PRO A 646 49.40 -4.72 -8.91
CA PRO A 646 50.81 -4.63 -9.31
C PRO A 646 51.40 -5.93 -9.88
N SER A 647 50.82 -7.09 -9.54
CA SER A 647 51.28 -8.40 -10.00
C SER A 647 50.93 -8.71 -11.46
N GLY A 648 50.12 -7.89 -12.12
CA GLY A 648 49.81 -8.06 -13.53
C GLY A 648 48.94 -9.30 -13.81
N ILE A 649 49.25 -10.01 -14.90
CA ILE A 649 48.58 -11.25 -15.29
C ILE A 649 49.49 -12.43 -14.89
N LEU A 650 49.01 -13.30 -14.00
CA LEU A 650 49.71 -14.50 -13.57
C LEU A 650 49.17 -15.72 -14.33
N ARG A 651 50.06 -16.62 -14.74
CA ARG A 651 49.71 -17.88 -15.42
C ARG A 651 50.01 -19.05 -14.50
N ASP A 652 49.29 -20.15 -14.72
CA ASP A 652 49.44 -21.39 -13.93
C ASP A 652 49.35 -21.13 -12.42
N ALA A 653 48.48 -20.17 -12.05
CA ALA A 653 48.38 -19.66 -10.71
C ALA A 653 47.20 -20.27 -9.96
N ASP A 654 47.38 -20.32 -8.64
CA ASP A 654 46.40 -20.76 -7.66
C ASP A 654 45.99 -19.59 -6.78
N MET A 655 44.73 -19.59 -6.33
CA MET A 655 44.19 -18.61 -5.38
C MET A 655 43.45 -19.33 -4.25
N ILE A 656 43.85 -19.08 -3.00
CA ILE A 656 43.15 -19.54 -1.80
C ILE A 656 42.29 -18.41 -1.24
N VAL A 657 41.02 -18.72 -0.99
CA VAL A 657 40.04 -17.86 -0.33
C VAL A 657 39.66 -18.51 1.00
N ARG A 658 39.70 -17.74 2.09
CA ARG A 658 39.27 -18.18 3.43
C ARG A 658 38.27 -17.18 4.00
N LYS A 659 37.10 -17.66 4.45
CA LYS A 659 36.03 -16.82 5.03
C LYS A 659 35.71 -15.56 4.21
N GLY A 660 35.65 -15.72 2.89
CA GLY A 660 35.30 -14.65 1.97
C GLY A 660 36.41 -13.63 1.67
N LYS A 661 37.67 -13.89 2.08
CA LYS A 661 38.83 -13.06 1.74
C LYS A 661 39.91 -13.85 1.02
N ILE A 662 40.66 -13.18 0.15
CA ILE A 662 41.82 -13.76 -0.55
C ILE A 662 42.95 -13.95 0.47
N GLU A 663 43.33 -15.19 0.74
CA GLU A 663 44.37 -15.56 1.70
C GLU A 663 45.74 -15.68 1.04
N ALA A 664 45.82 -16.30 -0.14
CA ALA A 664 47.07 -16.52 -0.84
C ALA A 664 46.86 -16.56 -2.36
N ILE A 665 47.86 -16.08 -3.10
CA ILE A 665 47.98 -16.21 -4.56
C ILE A 665 49.41 -16.68 -4.85
N GLY A 666 49.57 -17.69 -5.69
CA GLY A 666 50.87 -18.27 -5.98
C GLY A 666 50.80 -19.33 -7.07
N ILE A 667 51.84 -20.15 -7.17
CA ILE A 667 51.90 -21.31 -8.06
C ILE A 667 52.04 -22.54 -7.16
N ASP A 668 51.32 -23.61 -7.48
CA ASP A 668 51.38 -24.90 -6.76
C ASP A 668 51.14 -24.73 -5.24
N LEU A 669 50.06 -24.03 -4.90
CA LEU A 669 49.69 -23.81 -3.51
C LEU A 669 49.13 -25.11 -2.89
N PRO A 670 49.51 -25.46 -1.65
CA PRO A 670 49.01 -26.66 -1.01
C PRO A 670 47.50 -26.53 -0.74
N VAL A 671 46.73 -27.53 -1.17
CA VAL A 671 45.28 -27.59 -0.95
C VAL A 671 44.98 -27.67 0.55
N PRO A 672 44.32 -26.66 1.16
CA PRO A 672 44.00 -26.70 2.58
C PRO A 672 42.99 -27.83 2.89
N PRO A 673 43.07 -28.48 4.06
CA PRO A 673 42.13 -29.54 4.45
C PRO A 673 40.67 -29.04 4.41
N GLY A 674 39.80 -29.79 3.75
CA GLY A 674 38.37 -29.45 3.64
C GLY A 674 38.04 -28.28 2.71
N ALA A 675 39.02 -27.76 1.96
CA ALA A 675 38.78 -26.71 0.98
C ALA A 675 37.89 -27.22 -0.16
N LEU A 676 36.97 -26.37 -0.61
CA LEU A 676 36.33 -26.53 -1.90
C LEU A 676 37.38 -26.32 -2.99
N VAL A 677 37.63 -27.32 -3.82
CA VAL A 677 38.60 -27.24 -4.92
C VAL A 677 37.87 -26.93 -6.23
N VAL A 678 38.30 -25.88 -6.92
CA VAL A 678 37.81 -25.49 -8.25
C VAL A 678 38.96 -25.65 -9.25
N ASP A 679 38.76 -26.49 -10.26
CA ASP A 679 39.68 -26.61 -11.39
C ASP A 679 39.53 -25.40 -12.32
N GLY A 680 40.56 -24.55 -12.33
CA GLY A 680 40.63 -23.32 -13.09
C GLY A 680 41.19 -23.48 -14.50
N THR A 681 41.56 -24.70 -14.93
CA THR A 681 42.28 -24.94 -16.20
C THR A 681 41.54 -24.44 -17.45
N LYS A 682 40.20 -24.37 -17.38
CA LYS A 682 39.34 -23.91 -18.49
C LYS A 682 38.91 -22.45 -18.36
N PHE A 683 39.37 -21.76 -17.32
CA PHE A 683 38.93 -20.43 -16.96
C PHE A 683 40.09 -19.44 -16.92
N GLU A 684 39.78 -18.19 -17.22
CA GLU A 684 40.59 -17.04 -16.80
C GLU A 684 39.80 -16.28 -15.74
N ILE A 685 40.48 -15.73 -14.73
CA ILE A 685 39.83 -15.09 -13.59
C ILE A 685 40.22 -13.62 -13.53
N SER A 686 39.23 -12.77 -13.28
CA SER A 686 39.41 -11.34 -12.99
C SER A 686 38.84 -11.00 -11.62
N PRO A 687 39.14 -9.82 -11.05
CA PRO A 687 38.32 -9.28 -9.98
C PRO A 687 36.89 -9.08 -10.48
N GLY A 688 35.96 -9.00 -9.53
CA GLY A 688 34.59 -8.60 -9.77
C GLY A 688 34.54 -7.28 -10.53
N LEU A 689 33.71 -7.20 -11.57
CA LEU A 689 33.51 -5.94 -12.27
C LEU A 689 32.73 -4.97 -11.34
N ILE A 690 32.99 -3.67 -11.48
CA ILE A 690 32.39 -2.62 -10.66
C ILE A 690 31.89 -1.51 -11.57
N ASP A 691 30.62 -1.13 -11.40
CA ASP A 691 30.02 -0.01 -12.11
C ASP A 691 29.86 1.19 -11.17
N CYS A 692 30.60 2.26 -11.41
CA CYS A 692 30.54 3.45 -10.56
C CYS A 692 29.43 4.44 -10.92
N HIS A 693 28.61 4.14 -11.94
CA HIS A 693 27.41 4.91 -12.27
C HIS A 693 26.29 4.02 -12.78
N SER A 694 25.28 3.79 -11.93
CA SER A 694 24.08 3.05 -12.30
C SER A 694 22.81 3.65 -11.69
N HIS A 695 21.68 3.40 -12.35
CA HIS A 695 20.33 3.76 -11.90
C HIS A 695 19.48 2.52 -11.57
N MET A 696 20.05 1.31 -11.64
CA MET A 696 19.34 0.07 -11.28
C MET A 696 19.07 -0.04 -9.77
N ALA A 697 18.27 -1.02 -9.38
CA ALA A 697 18.04 -1.41 -7.99
C ALA A 697 17.53 -0.26 -7.12
N THR A 698 16.75 0.65 -7.71
CA THR A 698 15.99 1.69 -6.98
C THR A 698 14.53 1.29 -6.88
N ASP A 699 13.95 1.33 -5.69
CA ASP A 699 12.53 1.10 -5.45
C ASP A 699 11.78 2.41 -5.66
N SER A 700 11.31 2.62 -6.88
CA SER A 700 10.49 3.76 -7.29
C SER A 700 11.22 5.14 -7.33
N GLY A 701 11.38 5.70 -8.53
CA GLY A 701 11.69 7.12 -8.76
C GLY A 701 13.16 7.46 -8.58
N VAL A 702 13.93 7.57 -9.66
CA VAL A 702 15.38 7.88 -9.63
C VAL A 702 15.67 9.36 -9.26
N ASN A 703 14.77 10.29 -9.61
CA ASN A 703 14.94 11.73 -9.42
C ASN A 703 13.83 12.34 -8.56
N GLU A 704 14.17 13.36 -7.77
CA GLU A 704 13.21 14.31 -7.18
C GLU A 704 13.27 15.61 -8.00
N GLY A 705 12.64 15.63 -9.17
CA GLY A 705 12.84 16.66 -10.19
C GLY A 705 12.20 18.04 -9.91
N THR A 706 11.38 18.17 -8.86
CA THR A 706 10.60 19.40 -8.59
C THR A 706 11.42 20.54 -8.02
N GLN A 707 12.57 20.26 -7.41
CA GLN A 707 13.48 21.27 -6.86
C GLN A 707 14.85 21.20 -7.52
N ALA A 708 15.62 22.30 -7.54
CA ALA A 708 16.96 22.27 -8.13
C ALA A 708 18.03 21.65 -7.22
N VAL A 709 17.73 21.57 -5.93
CA VAL A 709 18.63 21.06 -4.89
C VAL A 709 17.78 20.14 -4.02
N THR A 710 18.18 18.88 -3.97
CA THR A 710 17.50 17.83 -3.20
C THR A 710 18.55 17.00 -2.47
N ALA A 711 19.49 17.66 -1.79
CA ALA A 711 20.63 17.00 -1.14
C ALA A 711 20.22 16.09 0.04
N GLU A 712 19.01 16.30 0.55
CA GLU A 712 18.40 15.56 1.65
C GLU A 712 17.86 14.17 1.26
N VAL A 713 17.54 13.94 -0.02
CA VAL A 713 17.01 12.65 -0.48
C VAL A 713 18.12 11.61 -0.61
N ARG A 714 17.78 10.32 -0.40
CA ARG A 714 18.75 9.24 -0.21
C ARG A 714 18.36 7.99 -0.98
N ILE A 715 19.14 7.61 -1.98
CA ILE A 715 19.00 6.31 -2.68
C ILE A 715 19.13 5.15 -1.70
N GLY A 716 19.97 5.28 -0.67
CA GLY A 716 20.16 4.24 0.33
C GLY A 716 18.89 3.85 1.12
N ASP A 717 17.90 4.75 1.19
CA ASP A 717 16.60 4.44 1.79
C ASP A 717 15.70 3.67 0.80
N PHE A 718 16.02 3.67 -0.50
CA PHE A 718 15.18 3.19 -1.60
C PHE A 718 15.91 2.18 -2.51
N ILE A 719 16.75 1.32 -1.94
CA ILE A 719 17.33 0.20 -2.70
C ILE A 719 16.27 -0.90 -2.89
N ASN A 720 16.00 -1.28 -4.14
CA ASN A 720 15.19 -2.43 -4.50
C ASN A 720 16.06 -3.68 -4.63
N ALA A 721 15.99 -4.56 -3.63
CA ALA A 721 16.75 -5.82 -3.64
C ALA A 721 16.18 -6.89 -4.59
N GLU A 722 15.00 -6.65 -5.16
CA GLU A 722 14.26 -7.58 -5.99
C GLU A 722 14.39 -7.27 -7.49
N ASP A 723 15.09 -6.19 -7.84
CA ASP A 723 15.35 -5.81 -9.22
C ASP A 723 16.16 -6.89 -9.96
N ILE A 724 15.51 -7.53 -10.93
CA ILE A 724 16.11 -8.59 -11.77
C ILE A 724 17.40 -8.16 -12.48
N THR A 725 17.61 -6.86 -12.65
CA THR A 725 18.84 -6.28 -13.19
C THR A 725 20.06 -6.70 -12.36
N ILE A 726 19.92 -6.87 -11.03
CA ILE A 726 20.99 -7.37 -10.16
C ILE A 726 21.45 -8.77 -10.62
N TYR A 727 20.52 -9.72 -10.79
CA TYR A 727 20.85 -11.08 -11.23
C TYR A 727 21.41 -11.09 -12.66
N ARG A 728 20.85 -10.25 -13.53
CA ARG A 728 21.29 -10.07 -14.91
C ARG A 728 22.73 -9.54 -14.98
N GLN A 729 23.11 -8.58 -14.14
CA GLN A 729 24.47 -8.03 -14.09
C GLN A 729 25.47 -8.96 -13.42
N LEU A 730 25.05 -9.75 -12.42
CA LEU A 730 25.84 -10.89 -11.93
C LEU A 730 26.19 -11.85 -13.06
N ALA A 731 25.26 -12.12 -13.98
CA ALA A 731 25.52 -12.96 -15.16
C ALA A 731 26.54 -12.37 -16.15
N GLY A 732 26.85 -11.07 -16.02
CA GLY A 732 27.91 -10.36 -16.76
C GLY A 732 29.22 -10.18 -15.97
N GLY A 733 29.31 -10.69 -14.75
CA GLY A 733 30.51 -10.57 -13.89
C GLY A 733 30.52 -9.32 -13.00
N LEU A 734 29.45 -8.53 -12.95
CA LEU A 734 29.36 -7.37 -12.05
C LEU A 734 29.15 -7.83 -10.61
N THR A 735 29.86 -7.20 -9.68
CA THR A 735 29.83 -7.56 -8.25
C THR A 735 29.40 -6.41 -7.35
N SER A 736 29.71 -5.17 -7.76
CA SER A 736 29.37 -3.96 -7.02
C SER A 736 28.93 -2.86 -7.97
N ALA A 737 28.03 -1.99 -7.49
CA ALA A 737 27.57 -0.84 -8.24
C ALA A 737 27.36 0.38 -7.33
N ASN A 738 27.52 1.59 -7.87
CA ASN A 738 27.15 2.83 -7.22
C ASN A 738 25.82 3.32 -7.78
N ILE A 739 24.77 3.21 -6.97
CA ILE A 739 23.40 3.59 -7.36
C ILE A 739 23.21 5.07 -7.08
N LEU A 740 22.90 5.85 -8.11
CA LEU A 740 22.80 7.32 -8.04
C LEU A 740 21.43 7.81 -8.48
N HIS A 741 21.11 9.02 -8.04
CA HIS A 741 20.13 9.86 -8.72
C HIS A 741 20.55 10.12 -10.16
N GLY A 742 19.58 10.46 -11.00
CA GLY A 742 19.77 10.86 -12.38
C GLY A 742 20.38 12.25 -12.52
N SER A 743 20.03 12.94 -13.59
CA SER A 743 20.62 14.23 -13.98
C SER A 743 19.62 15.39 -14.00
N ALA A 744 18.47 15.21 -13.36
CA ALA A 744 17.40 16.22 -13.31
C ALA A 744 17.83 17.50 -12.58
N ASN A 745 18.59 17.37 -11.50
CA ASN A 745 18.87 18.45 -10.55
C ASN A 745 20.36 18.83 -10.57
N PRO A 746 20.72 20.12 -10.47
CA PRO A 746 22.10 20.53 -10.17
C PRO A 746 22.72 19.76 -8.99
N ILE A 747 21.98 19.58 -7.89
CA ILE A 747 22.33 18.70 -6.77
C ILE A 747 21.16 17.73 -6.55
N GLY A 748 21.31 16.47 -6.96
CA GLY A 748 20.21 15.50 -7.04
C GLY A 748 19.94 14.68 -5.78
N GLY A 749 20.97 14.42 -4.98
CA GLY A 749 20.80 13.66 -3.72
C GLY A 749 21.87 12.60 -3.50
N GLN A 750 21.75 11.88 -2.39
CA GLN A 750 22.78 11.00 -1.86
C GLN A 750 22.74 9.61 -2.51
N ASN A 751 23.85 9.18 -3.10
CA ASN A 751 24.01 7.86 -3.71
C ASN A 751 24.38 6.76 -2.70
N GLN A 752 24.24 5.50 -3.12
CA GLN A 752 24.53 4.32 -2.33
C GLN A 752 25.34 3.31 -3.14
N VAL A 753 26.52 2.94 -2.64
CA VAL A 753 27.28 1.80 -3.18
C VAL A 753 26.71 0.50 -2.62
N ILE A 754 26.49 -0.49 -3.48
CA ILE A 754 25.97 -1.81 -3.13
C ILE A 754 26.88 -2.93 -3.66
N LYS A 755 26.88 -4.07 -2.98
CA LYS A 755 27.30 -5.36 -3.53
C LYS A 755 26.06 -6.12 -4.00
N LEU A 756 26.15 -6.79 -5.15
CA LEU A 756 25.02 -7.45 -5.83
C LEU A 756 24.65 -8.81 -5.20
N ARG A 757 24.37 -8.82 -3.89
CA ARG A 757 24.09 -10.04 -3.12
C ARG A 757 22.65 -10.54 -3.35
N TRP A 758 22.35 -11.04 -4.55
CA TRP A 758 21.02 -11.52 -4.95
C TRP A 758 20.37 -12.44 -3.90
N GLY A 759 19.10 -12.14 -3.55
CA GLY A 759 18.33 -12.84 -2.52
C GLY A 759 18.53 -12.33 -1.09
N ARG A 760 19.37 -11.31 -0.87
CA ARG A 760 19.49 -10.60 0.42
C ARG A 760 18.54 -9.40 0.49
N PRO A 761 18.07 -9.00 1.69
CA PRO A 761 17.30 -7.76 1.85
C PRO A 761 18.16 -6.52 1.56
N TYR A 762 17.50 -5.40 1.25
CA TYR A 762 18.15 -4.20 0.72
C TYR A 762 19.26 -3.60 1.63
N GLU A 763 19.10 -3.65 2.95
CA GLU A 763 20.15 -3.22 3.90
C GLU A 763 21.43 -4.05 3.76
N GLU A 764 21.30 -5.35 3.48
CA GLU A 764 22.44 -6.26 3.30
C GLU A 764 23.10 -6.13 1.92
N LEU A 765 22.48 -5.40 0.97
CA LEU A 765 23.13 -5.03 -0.29
C LEU A 765 24.12 -3.87 -0.10
N LYS A 766 23.91 -3.00 0.90
CA LYS A 766 24.74 -1.81 1.10
C LYS A 766 26.21 -2.18 1.34
N PHE A 767 27.11 -1.46 0.67
CA PHE A 767 28.54 -1.60 0.87
C PHE A 767 28.98 -0.69 2.02
N HIS A 768 28.95 -1.21 3.26
CA HIS A 768 29.27 -0.43 4.47
C HIS A 768 30.67 0.22 4.48
N GLY A 769 31.63 -0.33 3.74
CA GLY A 769 32.98 0.22 3.58
C GLY A 769 33.11 1.38 2.59
N ALA A 770 32.06 1.72 1.84
CA ALA A 770 32.08 2.84 0.91
C ALA A 770 31.77 4.17 1.63
N PRO A 771 32.52 5.25 1.35
CA PRO A 771 32.19 6.57 1.88
C PRO A 771 30.89 7.10 1.27
N ALA A 772 30.29 8.09 1.93
CA ALA A 772 29.10 8.75 1.43
C ALA A 772 29.40 9.55 0.14
N GLY A 773 28.49 9.49 -0.82
CA GLY A 773 28.53 10.29 -2.04
C GLY A 773 27.32 11.22 -2.16
N ILE A 774 27.37 12.11 -3.15
CA ILE A 774 26.21 12.85 -3.66
C ILE A 774 26.28 13.04 -5.18
N LYS A 775 25.14 12.94 -5.86
CA LYS A 775 25.01 13.22 -7.29
C LYS A 775 24.85 14.72 -7.54
N PHE A 776 25.71 15.25 -8.40
CA PHE A 776 25.60 16.58 -9.02
C PHE A 776 25.36 16.40 -10.52
N ALA A 777 24.82 17.41 -11.18
CA ALA A 777 24.71 17.43 -12.63
C ALA A 777 24.91 18.82 -13.24
N LEU A 778 25.49 18.83 -14.44
CA LEU A 778 25.72 19.98 -15.30
C LEU A 778 24.96 19.79 -16.62
N GLY A 779 25.00 20.79 -17.50
CA GLY A 779 24.57 20.62 -18.89
C GLY A 779 23.13 20.98 -19.18
N GLU A 780 22.66 20.42 -20.29
CA GLU A 780 21.32 20.67 -20.82
C GLU A 780 20.21 20.16 -19.91
N ASN A 781 20.45 19.06 -19.18
CA ASN A 781 19.45 18.42 -18.34
C ASN A 781 19.02 19.29 -17.16
N VAL A 782 19.99 19.90 -16.46
CA VAL A 782 19.71 20.67 -15.25
C VAL A 782 19.24 22.09 -15.51
N LYS A 783 19.60 22.67 -16.67
CA LYS A 783 19.14 24.01 -17.06
C LYS A 783 17.71 23.98 -17.61
N GLN A 784 17.24 22.86 -18.16
CA GLN A 784 15.86 22.64 -18.66
C GLN A 784 15.36 23.65 -19.73
N SER A 785 16.18 24.62 -20.16
CA SER A 785 15.75 25.68 -21.08
C SER A 785 15.45 25.18 -22.50
N ASN A 786 15.88 23.95 -22.82
CA ASN A 786 15.62 23.29 -24.10
C ASN A 786 14.40 22.34 -24.02
N TRP A 787 13.72 22.27 -22.87
CA TRP A 787 12.56 21.39 -22.66
C TRP A 787 11.25 22.15 -22.89
N THR A 788 10.13 21.45 -22.75
CA THR A 788 8.76 21.98 -22.84
C THR A 788 8.48 23.05 -21.79
N ASP A 789 7.48 23.90 -22.03
CA ASP A 789 7.13 25.01 -21.12
C ASP A 789 6.72 24.52 -19.71
N THR A 790 6.21 23.30 -19.58
CA THR A 790 5.91 22.64 -18.30
C THR A 790 7.14 22.40 -17.42
N ASN A 791 8.33 22.30 -18.03
CA ASN A 791 9.60 22.07 -17.34
C ASN A 791 10.42 23.35 -17.14
N ARG A 792 9.96 24.48 -17.69
CA ARG A 792 10.61 25.80 -17.56
C ARG A 792 10.10 26.60 -16.36
N THR A 793 9.88 25.94 -15.23
CA THR A 793 9.19 26.51 -14.07
C THR A 793 10.11 26.87 -12.91
N ARG A 794 11.37 26.39 -12.91
CA ARG A 794 12.33 26.62 -11.83
C ARG A 794 13.66 27.24 -12.28
N TYR A 795 14.30 27.98 -11.37
CA TYR A 795 15.71 28.37 -11.50
C TYR A 795 16.62 27.16 -11.21
N PRO A 796 17.74 26.96 -11.93
CA PRO A 796 18.33 27.81 -12.97
C PRO A 796 17.89 27.41 -14.40
N GLN A 797 17.84 28.38 -15.32
CA GLN A 797 17.59 28.15 -16.76
C GLN A 797 18.80 28.40 -17.68
N SER A 798 19.99 28.48 -17.10
CA SER A 798 21.24 28.69 -17.84
C SER A 798 22.40 28.00 -17.14
N ARG A 799 23.47 27.70 -17.87
CA ARG A 799 24.72 27.14 -17.31
C ARG A 799 25.34 28.06 -16.26
N MET A 800 25.27 29.38 -16.46
CA MET A 800 25.70 30.37 -15.46
C MET A 800 24.87 30.30 -14.18
N GLY A 801 23.56 30.09 -14.29
CA GLY A 801 22.69 29.91 -13.13
C GLY A 801 23.00 28.62 -12.37
N VAL A 802 23.40 27.54 -13.06
CA VAL A 802 23.86 26.29 -12.41
C VAL A 802 25.11 26.55 -11.59
N GLU A 803 26.11 27.25 -12.16
CA GLU A 803 27.32 27.62 -11.42
C GLU A 803 27.00 28.48 -10.18
N GLN A 804 26.16 29.50 -10.34
CA GLN A 804 25.78 30.39 -9.25
C GLN A 804 25.03 29.64 -8.14
N LEU A 805 24.13 28.72 -8.49
CA LEU A 805 23.40 27.91 -7.51
C LEU A 805 24.34 27.10 -6.62
N PHE A 806 25.41 26.52 -7.16
CA PHE A 806 26.40 25.80 -6.35
C PHE A 806 27.09 26.72 -5.35
N ARG A 807 27.49 27.93 -5.77
CA ARG A 807 28.09 28.94 -4.88
C ARG A 807 27.13 29.33 -3.78
N ASP A 808 25.87 29.61 -4.13
CA ASP A 808 24.84 29.99 -3.17
C ASP A 808 24.64 28.92 -2.10
N ARG A 809 24.59 27.65 -2.51
CA ARG A 809 24.41 26.52 -1.59
C ARG A 809 25.64 26.23 -0.73
N PHE A 810 26.84 26.34 -1.27
CA PHE A 810 28.06 26.22 -0.45
C PHE A 810 28.18 27.36 0.56
N ASN A 811 27.78 28.59 0.21
CA ASN A 811 27.73 29.70 1.17
C ASN A 811 26.67 29.47 2.25
N ALA A 812 25.47 29.03 1.86
CA ALA A 812 24.41 28.70 2.82
C ALA A 812 24.85 27.62 3.82
N ALA A 813 25.55 26.58 3.34
CA ALA A 813 26.10 25.53 4.21
C ALA A 813 27.20 26.06 5.16
N LYS A 814 28.08 26.97 4.71
CA LYS A 814 29.06 27.65 5.58
C LYS A 814 28.39 28.49 6.67
N ASP A 815 27.37 29.24 6.31
CA ASP A 815 26.61 30.07 7.26
C ASP A 815 25.86 29.21 8.28
N TYR A 816 25.30 28.09 7.82
CA TYR A 816 24.67 27.08 8.67
C TYR A 816 25.67 26.47 9.67
N GLU A 817 26.85 26.02 9.22
CA GLU A 817 27.90 25.51 10.11
C GLU A 817 28.38 26.56 11.11
N SER A 818 28.57 27.81 10.65
CA SER A 818 28.97 28.94 11.49
C SER A 818 27.95 29.21 12.59
N THR A 819 26.66 29.11 12.27
CA THR A 819 25.55 29.28 13.22
C THR A 819 25.55 28.16 14.26
N TRP A 820 25.66 26.90 13.84
CA TRP A 820 25.77 25.75 14.75
C TRP A 820 27.00 25.81 15.64
N LYS A 821 28.15 26.20 15.09
CA LYS A 821 29.39 26.36 15.85
C LYS A 821 29.26 27.41 16.94
N LYS A 822 28.79 28.62 16.59
CA LYS A 822 28.56 29.70 17.56
C LYS A 822 27.62 29.29 18.68
N TRP A 823 26.51 28.62 18.34
CA TRP A 823 25.58 28.12 19.34
C TRP A 823 26.20 27.02 20.22
N SER A 824 26.97 26.10 19.63
CA SER A 824 27.63 25.01 20.39
C SER A 824 28.70 25.52 21.36
N GLU A 825 29.44 26.56 20.98
CA GLU A 825 30.46 27.21 21.83
C GLU A 825 29.85 28.06 22.95
N SER A 826 28.64 28.60 22.76
CA SER A 826 27.93 29.40 23.75
C SER A 826 26.41 29.16 23.67
N PRO A 827 25.93 28.02 24.20
CA PRO A 827 24.52 27.64 24.07
C PRO A 827 23.60 28.65 24.77
N SER A 828 22.83 29.38 23.98
CA SER A 828 21.84 30.35 24.45
C SER A 828 20.62 30.32 23.55
N GLY A 829 19.43 30.26 24.14
CA GLY A 829 18.18 30.05 23.41
C GLY A 829 18.08 28.63 22.82
N PRO A 830 17.11 28.37 21.92
CA PRO A 830 16.99 27.08 21.27
C PRO A 830 18.16 26.79 20.34
N PRO A 831 18.47 25.51 20.05
CA PRO A 831 19.42 25.17 19.01
C PRO A 831 19.00 25.75 17.66
N PRO A 832 19.94 26.02 16.74
CA PRO A 832 19.61 26.28 15.35
C PRO A 832 18.74 25.16 14.79
N ARG A 833 17.84 25.49 13.87
CA ARG A 833 17.02 24.49 13.17
C ARG A 833 17.95 23.60 12.34
N ARG A 834 17.81 22.28 12.48
CA ARG A 834 18.55 21.33 11.66
C ARG A 834 17.96 21.30 10.25
N ASP A 835 18.80 21.32 9.24
CA ASP A 835 18.40 21.32 7.83
C ASP A 835 19.12 20.17 7.12
N LEU A 836 18.37 19.18 6.61
CA LEU A 836 18.94 17.99 6.00
C LEU A 836 19.62 18.28 4.65
N GLU A 837 19.17 19.29 3.90
CA GLU A 837 19.81 19.72 2.65
C GLU A 837 21.18 20.30 2.98
N LEU A 838 21.23 21.26 3.92
CA LEU A 838 22.47 21.93 4.31
C LEU A 838 23.42 21.04 5.11
N ASP A 839 22.92 20.08 5.90
CA ASP A 839 23.74 19.05 6.56
C ASP A 839 24.56 18.28 5.51
N ALA A 840 23.91 17.79 4.45
CA ALA A 840 24.56 17.02 3.40
C ALA A 840 25.57 17.86 2.62
N ILE A 841 25.28 19.13 2.37
CA ILE A 841 26.20 20.04 1.66
C ILE A 841 27.38 20.45 2.56
N ALA A 842 27.15 20.64 3.86
CA ALA A 842 28.22 20.89 4.81
C ALA A 842 29.17 19.69 4.93
N GLU A 843 28.68 18.45 4.82
CA GLU A 843 29.54 17.26 4.73
C GLU A 843 30.47 17.28 3.51
N ILE A 844 30.05 17.87 2.39
CA ILE A 844 30.91 18.07 1.21
C ILE A 844 32.04 19.04 1.54
N LEU A 845 31.72 20.18 2.17
CA LEU A 845 32.71 21.18 2.57
C LEU A 845 33.73 20.63 3.58
N ARG A 846 33.32 19.66 4.42
CA ARG A 846 34.19 18.94 5.35
C ARG A 846 34.96 17.77 4.72
N GLY A 847 34.74 17.46 3.45
CA GLY A 847 35.36 16.30 2.77
C GLY A 847 34.84 14.94 3.27
N GLN A 848 33.66 14.91 3.89
CA GLN A 848 33.00 13.71 4.40
C GLN A 848 32.06 13.07 3.36
N ARG A 849 31.67 13.84 2.33
CA ARG A 849 30.80 13.41 1.24
C ARG A 849 31.38 13.78 -0.12
N TRP A 850 31.44 12.80 -1.02
CA TRP A 850 32.12 12.95 -2.32
C TRP A 850 31.14 13.33 -3.44
N ILE A 851 31.51 14.34 -4.24
CA ILE A 851 30.72 14.73 -5.40
C ILE A 851 30.95 13.74 -6.55
N HIS A 852 29.86 13.18 -7.07
CA HIS A 852 29.79 12.47 -8.34
C HIS A 852 29.00 13.34 -9.32
N CYS A 853 29.65 13.91 -10.33
CA CYS A 853 29.02 14.94 -11.16
C CYS A 853 28.81 14.49 -12.60
N HIS A 854 27.55 14.37 -13.03
CA HIS A 854 27.19 14.28 -14.44
C HIS A 854 27.75 15.50 -15.19
N SER A 855 28.54 15.26 -16.23
CA SER A 855 29.21 16.31 -17.01
C SER A 855 29.46 15.84 -18.44
N TYR A 856 29.31 16.71 -19.42
CA TYR A 856 29.66 16.40 -20.81
C TYR A 856 30.69 17.37 -21.35
N ARG A 857 30.34 18.67 -21.41
CA ARG A 857 31.14 19.70 -22.06
C ARG A 857 32.27 20.26 -21.20
N GLN A 858 33.36 20.58 -21.87
CA GLN A 858 34.59 21.11 -21.30
C GLN A 858 34.41 22.43 -20.52
N ASP A 859 33.55 23.34 -20.99
CA ASP A 859 33.31 24.64 -20.33
C ASP A 859 32.67 24.51 -18.95
N GLU A 860 31.70 23.61 -18.81
CA GLU A 860 30.98 23.35 -17.56
C GLU A 860 31.84 22.59 -16.56
N ILE A 861 32.66 21.64 -17.04
CA ILE A 861 33.65 20.94 -16.22
C ILE A 861 34.61 21.94 -15.59
N LEU A 862 35.14 22.87 -16.38
CA LEU A 862 36.04 23.92 -15.88
C LEU A 862 35.33 24.87 -14.90
N ALA A 863 34.04 25.17 -15.12
CA ALA A 863 33.26 26.01 -14.22
C ALA A 863 33.09 25.34 -12.85
N LEU A 864 32.68 24.07 -12.81
CA LEU A 864 32.54 23.33 -11.57
C LEU A 864 33.87 23.18 -10.82
N ILE A 865 34.97 22.87 -11.54
CA ILE A 865 36.32 22.80 -10.94
C ILE A 865 36.67 24.11 -10.25
N ARG A 866 36.45 25.26 -10.91
CA ARG A 866 36.72 26.58 -10.32
C ARG A 866 35.89 26.84 -9.07
N VAL A 867 34.59 26.49 -9.09
CA VAL A 867 33.74 26.58 -7.90
C VAL A 867 34.29 25.70 -6.78
N CYS A 868 34.60 24.44 -7.05
CA CYS A 868 35.09 23.53 -6.02
C CYS A 868 36.44 23.98 -5.43
N ASP A 869 37.37 24.43 -6.28
CA ASP A 869 38.67 24.97 -5.86
C ASP A 869 38.54 26.17 -4.90
N GLU A 870 37.59 27.08 -5.17
CA GLU A 870 37.33 28.24 -4.30
C GLU A 870 36.90 27.85 -2.88
N TYR A 871 36.20 26.72 -2.74
CA TYR A 871 35.69 26.22 -1.45
C TYR A 871 36.59 25.13 -0.85
N GLY A 872 37.69 24.76 -1.51
CA GLY A 872 38.58 23.68 -1.07
C GLY A 872 37.94 22.29 -1.17
N VAL A 873 36.92 22.13 -2.01
CA VAL A 873 36.20 20.87 -2.22
C VAL A 873 36.91 20.07 -3.30
N LYS A 874 37.14 18.77 -3.05
CA LYS A 874 37.65 17.85 -4.06
C LYS A 874 36.51 17.05 -4.69
N ILE A 875 36.37 17.13 -6.01
CA ILE A 875 35.39 16.31 -6.75
C ILE A 875 35.81 14.84 -6.67
N GLY A 876 34.85 13.97 -6.34
CA GLY A 876 35.05 12.53 -6.30
C GLY A 876 35.28 11.97 -7.69
N SER A 877 34.26 12.06 -8.55
CA SER A 877 34.33 11.67 -9.96
C SER A 877 33.47 12.58 -10.85
N LEU A 878 33.99 12.93 -12.01
CA LEU A 878 33.20 13.44 -13.14
C LEU A 878 32.62 12.23 -13.89
N GLN A 879 31.33 12.27 -14.20
CA GLN A 879 30.54 11.19 -14.81
C GLN A 879 30.16 11.55 -16.24
N HIS A 880 30.13 10.54 -17.11
CA HIS A 880 30.03 10.57 -18.59
C HIS A 880 31.22 11.26 -19.27
N ILE A 881 31.51 12.50 -18.85
CA ILE A 881 32.75 13.25 -19.07
C ILE A 881 33.26 13.18 -20.51
N LEU A 882 32.34 13.25 -21.49
CA LEU A 882 32.61 12.92 -22.89
C LEU A 882 33.60 13.88 -23.58
N GLU A 883 33.74 15.11 -23.09
CA GLU A 883 34.77 16.05 -23.52
C GLU A 883 35.92 16.23 -22.51
N GLY A 884 36.06 15.32 -21.55
CA GLY A 884 37.12 15.37 -20.53
C GLY A 884 38.52 15.43 -21.12
N TYR A 885 38.76 14.76 -22.25
CA TYR A 885 40.02 14.81 -23.00
C TYR A 885 40.46 16.24 -23.37
N LYS A 886 39.52 17.18 -23.56
CA LYS A 886 39.83 18.58 -23.91
C LYS A 886 40.40 19.36 -22.72
N VAL A 887 40.14 18.90 -21.49
CA VAL A 887 40.47 19.60 -20.23
C VAL A 887 41.14 18.69 -19.20
N ALA A 888 41.74 17.58 -19.66
CA ALA A 888 42.34 16.57 -18.81
C ALA A 888 43.41 17.13 -17.86
N GLU A 889 44.21 18.11 -18.29
CA GLU A 889 45.19 18.77 -17.42
C GLU A 889 44.54 19.44 -16.20
N ALA A 890 43.42 20.13 -16.40
CA ALA A 890 42.69 20.78 -15.31
C ALA A 890 42.08 19.76 -14.35
N ILE A 891 41.52 18.65 -14.88
CA ILE A 891 40.97 17.54 -14.09
C ILE A 891 42.09 16.92 -13.23
N ALA A 892 43.25 16.63 -13.83
CA ALA A 892 44.40 16.04 -13.15
C ALA A 892 44.94 16.98 -12.06
N LYS A 893 45.05 18.28 -12.33
CA LYS A 893 45.49 19.29 -11.37
C LYS A 893 44.56 19.42 -10.16
N HIS A 894 43.24 19.39 -10.39
CA HIS A 894 42.24 19.37 -9.31
C HIS A 894 42.27 18.05 -8.53
N GLY A 895 42.64 16.96 -9.20
CA GLY A 895 42.69 15.61 -8.63
C GLY A 895 41.36 14.87 -8.66
N ALA A 896 40.44 15.28 -9.53
CA ALA A 896 39.20 14.54 -9.81
C ALA A 896 39.48 13.26 -10.61
N THR A 897 38.59 12.27 -10.49
CA THR A 897 38.59 11.08 -11.35
C THR A 897 37.56 11.22 -12.47
N ALA A 898 37.59 10.32 -13.45
CA ALA A 898 36.72 10.37 -14.63
C ALA A 898 36.05 9.01 -14.89
N SER A 899 34.73 8.97 -14.92
CA SER A 899 33.94 7.80 -15.31
C SER A 899 33.21 8.12 -16.61
N SER A 900 33.61 7.51 -17.71
CA SER A 900 33.14 7.88 -19.05
C SER A 900 32.34 6.78 -19.73
N PHE A 901 31.60 7.13 -20.79
CA PHE A 901 31.18 6.13 -21.75
C PHE A 901 32.33 5.79 -22.71
N SER A 902 32.38 4.54 -23.14
CA SER A 902 33.38 4.12 -24.11
C SER A 902 32.97 4.50 -25.56
N ASP A 903 31.68 4.38 -25.90
CA ASP A 903 31.15 4.67 -27.25
C ASP A 903 29.70 5.17 -27.35
N TRP A 904 29.10 5.67 -26.26
CA TRP A 904 27.71 6.18 -26.26
C TRP A 904 27.65 7.72 -26.31
N TRP A 905 27.24 8.29 -27.47
CA TRP A 905 27.14 9.75 -27.70
C TRP A 905 26.27 10.13 -28.92
N ALA A 906 26.33 11.40 -29.35
CA ALA A 906 25.61 12.01 -30.48
C ALA A 906 24.07 12.06 -30.40
N TYR A 907 23.49 11.83 -29.22
CA TYR A 907 22.04 11.95 -28.98
C TYR A 907 21.60 13.35 -28.46
N LYS A 908 22.56 14.20 -28.06
CA LYS A 908 22.37 15.61 -27.66
C LYS A 908 23.48 16.48 -28.24
N PHE A 909 23.27 17.79 -28.31
CA PHE A 909 24.29 18.71 -28.81
C PHE A 909 25.52 18.76 -27.90
N GLU A 910 25.33 18.71 -26.57
CA GLU A 910 26.43 18.68 -25.60
C GLU A 910 27.33 17.42 -25.64
N VAL A 911 26.95 16.40 -26.42
CA VAL A 911 27.72 15.16 -26.59
C VAL A 911 28.22 14.95 -28.03
N TYR A 912 28.21 16.01 -28.85
CA TYR A 912 28.54 15.90 -30.28
C TYR A 912 30.03 15.64 -30.56
N ASP A 913 30.93 16.23 -29.77
CA ASP A 913 32.38 16.07 -29.94
C ASP A 913 32.96 14.89 -29.14
N ALA A 914 32.12 13.98 -28.67
CA ALA A 914 32.56 12.78 -27.96
C ALA A 914 33.38 11.86 -28.90
N ILE A 915 34.43 11.24 -28.36
CA ILE A 915 35.31 10.33 -29.11
C ILE A 915 35.63 9.07 -28.28
N PRO A 916 35.84 7.91 -28.92
CA PRO A 916 36.16 6.68 -28.19
C PRO A 916 37.53 6.71 -27.51
N HIS A 917 38.40 7.65 -27.90
CA HIS A 917 39.72 7.83 -27.32
C HIS A 917 39.68 8.62 -25.99
N ASN A 918 38.53 9.18 -25.61
CA ASN A 918 38.41 10.06 -24.45
C ASN A 918 39.01 9.44 -23.18
N GLY A 919 38.59 8.21 -22.84
CA GLY A 919 39.10 7.50 -21.68
C GLY A 919 40.61 7.25 -21.72
N ALA A 920 41.15 6.87 -22.87
CA ALA A 920 42.58 6.61 -23.03
C ALA A 920 43.43 7.89 -22.94
N LEU A 921 42.97 8.98 -23.54
CA LEU A 921 43.66 10.28 -23.48
C LEU A 921 43.70 10.83 -22.06
N MET A 922 42.60 10.73 -21.32
CA MET A 922 42.57 11.11 -19.90
C MET A 922 43.47 10.21 -19.05
N HIS A 923 43.49 8.91 -19.32
CA HIS A 923 44.36 7.95 -18.63
C HIS A 923 45.84 8.27 -18.84
N GLN A 924 46.24 8.66 -20.05
CA GLN A 924 47.62 9.08 -20.37
C GLN A 924 48.05 10.33 -19.59
N GLN A 925 47.11 11.17 -19.15
CA GLN A 925 47.37 12.33 -18.27
C GLN A 925 47.44 11.96 -16.78
N GLY A 926 47.38 10.66 -16.44
CA GLY A 926 47.44 10.18 -15.06
C GLY A 926 46.12 10.25 -14.30
N ILE A 927 45.00 10.52 -14.98
CA ILE A 927 43.66 10.52 -14.38
C ILE A 927 43.24 9.06 -14.12
N VAL A 928 42.61 8.81 -12.97
CA VAL A 928 41.94 7.52 -12.72
C VAL A 928 40.66 7.46 -13.55
N VAL A 929 40.70 6.70 -14.64
CA VAL A 929 39.59 6.57 -15.60
C VAL A 929 38.86 5.25 -15.42
N SER A 930 37.53 5.29 -15.38
CA SER A 930 36.66 4.13 -15.48
C SER A 930 35.69 4.26 -16.65
N PHE A 931 35.07 3.14 -17.03
CA PHE A 931 33.87 3.15 -17.84
C PHE A 931 32.65 2.78 -16.99
N ASN A 932 31.48 3.28 -17.37
CA ASN A 932 30.20 3.02 -16.70
C ASN A 932 29.12 2.59 -17.69
N SER A 933 28.04 2.02 -17.15
CA SER A 933 26.92 1.56 -17.98
C SER A 933 25.88 2.66 -18.23
N ASP A 934 25.42 3.34 -17.18
CA ASP A 934 24.21 4.17 -17.20
C ASP A 934 22.96 3.45 -17.77
N ASP A 935 23.00 2.12 -17.84
CA ASP A 935 22.00 1.29 -18.53
C ASP A 935 21.97 -0.13 -17.96
N ALA A 936 20.75 -0.65 -17.79
CA ALA A 936 20.50 -1.95 -17.17
C ALA A 936 21.11 -3.11 -17.99
N GLU A 937 21.15 -2.99 -19.31
CA GLU A 937 21.69 -4.00 -20.21
C GLU A 937 23.20 -3.88 -20.36
N LEU A 938 23.72 -2.68 -20.59
CA LEU A 938 25.14 -2.42 -20.75
C LEU A 938 25.95 -2.81 -19.51
N GLY A 939 25.36 -2.73 -18.32
CA GLY A 939 25.97 -3.21 -17.08
C GLY A 939 26.38 -4.70 -17.12
N ARG A 940 25.78 -5.51 -18.02
CA ARG A 940 26.18 -6.91 -18.26
C ARG A 940 27.41 -7.08 -19.15
N HIS A 941 27.83 -6.01 -19.83
CA HIS A 941 28.85 -6.01 -20.87
C HIS A 941 30.02 -5.07 -20.54
N MET A 942 30.21 -4.73 -19.26
CA MET A 942 31.30 -3.85 -18.80
C MET A 942 32.69 -4.33 -19.23
N ASN A 943 32.90 -5.64 -19.36
CA ASN A 943 34.13 -6.19 -19.90
C ASN A 943 34.37 -5.82 -21.38
N HIS A 944 33.31 -5.70 -22.18
CA HIS A 944 33.38 -5.19 -23.55
C HIS A 944 33.69 -3.69 -23.57
N GLU A 945 33.16 -2.92 -22.63
CA GLU A 945 33.50 -1.50 -22.48
C GLU A 945 35.00 -1.32 -22.25
N ALA A 946 35.58 -2.11 -21.34
CA ALA A 946 37.03 -2.14 -21.14
C ALA A 946 37.81 -2.54 -22.41
N ALA A 947 37.32 -3.52 -23.17
CA ALA A 947 37.98 -3.97 -24.40
C ALA A 947 38.04 -2.86 -25.48
N LYS A 948 37.08 -1.93 -25.49
CA LYS A 948 37.09 -0.79 -26.41
C LYS A 948 38.25 0.17 -26.13
N ALA A 949 38.73 0.30 -24.89
CA ALA A 949 39.95 1.08 -24.58
C ALA A 949 41.20 0.50 -25.24
N VAL A 950 41.29 -0.83 -25.37
CA VAL A 950 42.37 -1.50 -26.13
C VAL A 950 42.23 -1.17 -27.61
N LYS A 951 41.02 -1.34 -28.17
CA LYS A 951 40.75 -1.16 -29.60
C LYS A 951 41.01 0.26 -30.10
N TYR A 952 40.50 1.26 -29.40
CA TYR A 952 40.57 2.66 -29.84
C TYR A 952 41.78 3.38 -29.24
N GLY A 953 42.03 3.19 -27.95
CA GLY A 953 43.05 3.93 -27.21
C GLY A 953 44.43 3.29 -27.17
N GLY A 954 44.59 2.04 -27.60
CA GLY A 954 45.84 1.29 -27.47
C GLY A 954 46.28 1.06 -26.03
N VAL A 955 45.34 1.15 -25.07
CA VAL A 955 45.61 0.85 -23.65
C VAL A 955 45.98 -0.62 -23.53
N ASP A 956 46.99 -0.94 -22.72
CA ASP A 956 47.40 -2.33 -22.52
C ASP A 956 46.23 -3.15 -21.91
N PRO A 957 46.06 -4.42 -22.28
CA PRO A 957 44.91 -5.21 -21.81
C PRO A 957 44.76 -5.26 -20.28
N HIS A 958 45.86 -5.30 -19.54
CA HIS A 958 45.80 -5.33 -18.08
C HIS A 958 45.24 -4.01 -17.50
N SER A 959 45.73 -2.84 -17.94
CA SER A 959 45.18 -1.56 -17.48
C SER A 959 43.81 -1.26 -18.07
N ALA A 960 43.49 -1.75 -19.27
CA ALA A 960 42.16 -1.60 -19.84
C ALA A 960 41.10 -2.28 -18.96
N LEU A 961 41.37 -3.49 -18.44
CA LEU A 961 40.46 -4.16 -17.51
C LEU A 961 40.32 -3.41 -16.18
N GLN A 962 41.32 -2.63 -15.76
CA GLN A 962 41.21 -1.76 -14.57
C GLN A 962 40.11 -0.71 -14.72
N PHE A 963 39.71 -0.32 -15.94
CA PHE A 963 38.65 0.69 -16.16
C PHE A 963 37.28 0.22 -15.64
N VAL A 964 37.09 -1.07 -15.42
CA VAL A 964 35.84 -1.65 -14.88
C VAL A 964 36.07 -2.50 -13.63
N THR A 965 37.24 -2.40 -13.01
CA THR A 965 37.61 -3.12 -11.77
C THR A 965 38.30 -2.17 -10.78
N LEU A 966 39.63 -2.04 -10.84
CA LEU A 966 40.40 -1.28 -9.85
C LEU A 966 40.11 0.23 -9.89
N ASN A 967 39.93 0.82 -11.07
CA ASN A 967 39.71 2.25 -11.20
C ASN A 967 38.38 2.68 -10.59
N PRO A 968 37.22 2.09 -10.94
CA PRO A 968 35.97 2.43 -10.25
C PRO A 968 36.03 2.15 -8.73
N ALA A 969 36.76 1.11 -8.28
CA ALA A 969 37.01 0.90 -6.85
C ALA A 969 37.75 2.08 -6.20
N LYS A 970 38.78 2.62 -6.87
CA LYS A 970 39.51 3.83 -6.40
C LYS A 970 38.62 5.05 -6.40
N GLN A 971 37.76 5.23 -7.41
CA GLN A 971 36.82 6.35 -7.48
C GLN A 971 35.84 6.33 -6.31
N LEU A 972 35.34 5.14 -5.97
CA LEU A 972 34.46 4.90 -4.84
C LEU A 972 35.21 4.72 -3.50
N ARG A 973 36.55 4.81 -3.50
CA ARG A 973 37.43 4.64 -2.32
C ARG A 973 37.27 3.29 -1.59
N ILE A 974 36.85 2.26 -2.31
CA ILE A 974 36.72 0.87 -1.84
C ILE A 974 37.84 -0.03 -2.38
N ASP A 975 38.86 0.54 -3.02
CA ASP A 975 39.99 -0.18 -3.61
C ASP A 975 40.84 -0.94 -2.59
N HIS A 976 40.76 -0.58 -1.30
CA HIS A 976 41.38 -1.35 -0.22
C HIS A 976 40.64 -2.66 0.10
N GLN A 977 39.40 -2.84 -0.39
CA GLN A 977 38.58 -4.03 -0.18
C GLN A 977 38.35 -4.83 -1.47
N VAL A 978 38.20 -4.18 -2.63
CA VAL A 978 37.81 -4.82 -3.90
C VAL A 978 38.54 -4.20 -5.11
N GLY A 979 38.26 -4.70 -6.32
CA GLY A 979 38.75 -4.13 -7.59
C GLY A 979 40.08 -4.71 -8.08
N SER A 980 40.77 -5.51 -7.27
CA SER A 980 41.93 -6.31 -7.69
C SER A 980 42.00 -7.62 -6.89
N LEU A 981 42.67 -8.63 -7.45
CA LEU A 981 42.96 -9.90 -6.76
C LEU A 981 44.28 -9.76 -5.99
N GLU A 982 44.19 -9.36 -4.74
CA GLU A 982 45.32 -9.18 -3.83
C GLU A 982 45.00 -9.76 -2.45
N VAL A 983 46.02 -10.27 -1.75
CA VAL A 983 45.86 -10.86 -0.42
C VAL A 983 45.23 -9.85 0.56
N GLY A 984 44.26 -10.32 1.34
CA GLY A 984 43.51 -9.54 2.33
C GLY A 984 42.22 -8.87 1.79
N LYS A 985 42.10 -8.73 0.47
CA LYS A 985 40.88 -8.19 -0.18
C LYS A 985 39.73 -9.19 -0.13
N ASP A 986 38.52 -8.67 -0.29
CA ASP A 986 37.32 -9.47 -0.39
C ASP A 986 37.39 -10.36 -1.63
N ALA A 987 36.90 -11.58 -1.49
CA ALA A 987 36.89 -12.56 -2.58
C ALA A 987 35.73 -12.30 -3.55
N ASP A 988 35.83 -11.16 -4.24
CA ASP A 988 34.92 -10.70 -5.30
C ASP A 988 35.61 -10.91 -6.65
N PHE A 989 35.22 -11.95 -7.38
CA PHE A 989 35.92 -12.37 -8.61
C PHE A 989 34.98 -13.06 -9.61
N VAL A 990 35.43 -13.14 -10.86
CA VAL A 990 34.66 -13.71 -11.98
C VAL A 990 35.47 -14.78 -12.68
N LEU A 991 34.87 -15.94 -12.94
CA LEU A 991 35.44 -16.96 -13.82
C LEU A 991 34.89 -16.75 -15.23
N TRP A 992 35.79 -16.60 -16.19
CA TRP A 992 35.46 -16.41 -17.60
C TRP A 992 35.83 -17.66 -18.40
N SER A 993 35.05 -17.98 -19.45
CA SER A 993 35.35 -19.09 -20.37
C SER A 993 36.63 -18.91 -21.21
N GLY A 994 37.33 -17.79 -21.04
CA GLY A 994 38.51 -17.34 -21.77
C GLY A 994 38.84 -15.90 -21.35
N SER A 995 39.71 -15.20 -22.07
CA SER A 995 40.11 -13.82 -21.71
C SER A 995 38.91 -12.89 -21.45
N PRO A 996 38.89 -12.15 -20.32
CA PRO A 996 37.77 -11.27 -19.96
C PRO A 996 37.49 -10.17 -20.99
N LEU A 997 38.50 -9.74 -21.75
CA LEU A 997 38.38 -8.69 -22.78
C LEU A 997 37.97 -9.23 -24.17
N SER A 998 37.71 -10.52 -24.29
CA SER A 998 37.23 -11.12 -25.55
C SER A 998 35.71 -11.08 -25.62
N VAL A 999 35.18 -10.60 -26.74
CA VAL A 999 33.73 -10.62 -27.05
C VAL A 999 33.14 -12.03 -27.19
N ARG A 1000 33.99 -13.06 -27.21
CA ARG A 1000 33.56 -14.48 -27.24
C ARG A 1000 33.52 -15.12 -25.85
N SER A 1001 34.11 -14.47 -24.86
CA SER A 1001 34.15 -14.98 -23.49
C SER A 1001 32.79 -14.80 -22.83
N ARG A 1002 32.45 -15.75 -21.96
CA ARG A 1002 31.22 -15.73 -21.18
C ARG A 1002 31.59 -15.79 -19.71
N CYS A 1003 30.89 -15.01 -18.89
CA CYS A 1003 30.94 -15.17 -17.44
C CYS A 1003 30.36 -16.54 -17.07
N GLU A 1004 31.17 -17.39 -16.45
CA GLU A 1004 30.85 -18.74 -15.97
C GLU A 1004 30.30 -18.70 -14.55
N GLN A 1005 30.97 -17.94 -13.69
CA GLN A 1005 30.63 -17.78 -12.30
C GLN A 1005 30.98 -16.38 -11.81
N THR A 1006 30.15 -15.83 -10.93
CA THR A 1006 30.40 -14.57 -10.23
C THR A 1006 30.35 -14.82 -8.74
N TRP A 1007 31.44 -14.46 -8.07
CA TRP A 1007 31.64 -14.65 -6.65
C TRP A 1007 31.68 -13.30 -5.94
N ILE A 1008 30.96 -13.19 -4.81
CA ILE A 1008 30.96 -12.01 -3.94
C ILE A 1008 31.14 -12.49 -2.51
N ASP A 1009 32.07 -11.90 -1.76
CA ASP A 1009 32.43 -12.29 -0.40
C ASP A 1009 32.77 -13.80 -0.32
N GLY A 1010 33.31 -14.39 -1.40
CA GLY A 1010 33.57 -15.83 -1.50
C GLY A 1010 32.32 -16.72 -1.60
N ARG A 1011 31.14 -16.16 -1.88
CA ARG A 1011 29.90 -16.90 -2.20
C ARG A 1011 29.63 -16.87 -3.70
N LYS A 1012 29.24 -18.01 -4.28
CA LYS A 1012 28.91 -18.12 -5.71
C LYS A 1012 27.49 -17.63 -5.99
N TYR A 1013 27.33 -16.33 -6.24
CA TYR A 1013 26.02 -15.70 -6.51
C TYR A 1013 25.49 -15.96 -7.91
N PHE A 1014 26.37 -16.24 -8.87
CA PHE A 1014 25.97 -16.68 -10.20
C PHE A 1014 26.80 -17.89 -10.64
N ASP A 1015 26.12 -18.82 -11.32
CA ASP A 1015 26.71 -19.97 -11.97
C ASP A 1015 25.83 -20.30 -13.18
N ARG A 1016 26.43 -20.40 -14.37
CA ARG A 1016 25.64 -20.58 -15.59
C ARG A 1016 24.95 -21.93 -15.71
N GLN A 1017 25.49 -22.97 -15.08
CA GLN A 1017 24.81 -24.26 -15.03
C GLN A 1017 23.58 -24.17 -14.13
N VAL A 1018 23.71 -23.48 -12.99
CA VAL A 1018 22.58 -23.20 -12.10
C VAL A 1018 21.54 -22.32 -12.80
N ASP A 1019 21.95 -21.29 -13.55
CA ASP A 1019 21.04 -20.45 -14.34
C ASP A 1019 20.16 -21.27 -15.29
N SER A 1020 20.77 -22.22 -16.03
CA SER A 1020 20.03 -23.13 -16.91
C SER A 1020 19.01 -23.99 -16.15
N GLN A 1021 19.37 -24.47 -14.95
CA GLN A 1021 18.46 -25.20 -14.07
C GLN A 1021 17.31 -24.31 -13.56
N LEU A 1022 17.61 -23.07 -13.17
CA LEU A 1022 16.61 -22.10 -12.72
C LEU A 1022 15.62 -21.76 -13.83
N ARG A 1023 16.08 -21.54 -15.07
CA ARG A 1023 15.16 -21.33 -16.22
C ARG A 1023 14.22 -22.51 -16.42
N SER A 1024 14.75 -23.74 -16.39
CA SER A 1024 13.93 -24.95 -16.54
C SER A 1024 12.91 -25.10 -15.41
N ARG A 1025 13.35 -24.86 -14.16
CA ARG A 1025 12.49 -24.84 -12.96
C ARG A 1025 11.37 -23.82 -13.12
N ASP A 1026 11.71 -22.58 -13.45
CA ASP A 1026 10.77 -21.47 -13.52
C ASP A 1026 9.73 -21.69 -14.63
N SER A 1027 10.15 -22.21 -15.80
CA SER A 1027 9.22 -22.65 -16.85
C SER A 1027 8.29 -23.78 -16.40
N GLN A 1028 8.76 -24.72 -15.58
CA GLN A 1028 7.92 -25.80 -15.04
C GLN A 1028 6.91 -25.28 -14.01
N ILE A 1029 7.34 -24.38 -13.12
CA ILE A 1029 6.46 -23.75 -12.14
C ILE A 1029 5.40 -22.92 -12.86
N HIS A 1030 5.80 -22.08 -13.81
CA HIS A 1030 4.90 -21.27 -14.62
C HIS A 1030 3.80 -22.11 -15.26
N ARG A 1031 4.17 -23.17 -16.03
CA ARG A 1031 3.18 -24.08 -16.64
C ARG A 1031 2.24 -24.74 -15.62
N ARG A 1032 2.76 -25.15 -14.46
CA ARG A 1032 1.95 -25.76 -13.39
C ARG A 1032 0.93 -24.76 -12.84
N LEU A 1033 1.34 -23.51 -12.63
CA LEU A 1033 0.46 -22.46 -12.10
C LEU A 1033 -0.59 -22.04 -13.13
N VAL A 1034 -0.20 -21.89 -14.41
CA VAL A 1034 -1.14 -21.67 -15.52
C VAL A 1034 -2.21 -22.77 -15.56
N GLN A 1035 -1.81 -24.04 -15.51
CA GLN A 1035 -2.74 -25.17 -15.51
C GLN A 1035 -3.69 -25.12 -14.31
N LYS A 1036 -3.17 -24.74 -13.13
CA LYS A 1036 -3.99 -24.61 -11.92
C LYS A 1036 -4.99 -23.46 -12.00
N VAL A 1037 -4.63 -22.34 -12.64
CA VAL A 1037 -5.56 -21.25 -12.90
C VAL A 1037 -6.69 -21.74 -13.82
N LEU A 1038 -6.36 -22.43 -14.91
CA LEU A 1038 -7.36 -23.00 -15.84
C LEU A 1038 -8.31 -23.99 -15.16
N GLU A 1039 -7.82 -24.79 -14.21
CA GLU A 1039 -8.61 -25.77 -13.46
C GLU A 1039 -9.46 -25.15 -12.33
N SER A 1040 -9.15 -23.94 -11.88
CA SER A 1040 -9.82 -23.30 -10.74
C SER A 1040 -11.29 -22.99 -10.99
N GLY A 1041 -11.67 -22.72 -12.25
CA GLY A 1041 -12.99 -22.23 -12.62
C GLY A 1041 -13.34 -20.84 -12.07
N GLU A 1042 -12.37 -20.14 -11.46
CA GLU A 1042 -12.52 -18.78 -10.97
C GLU A 1042 -12.49 -17.77 -12.13
N SER A 1043 -13.20 -16.64 -11.97
CA SER A 1043 -13.12 -15.54 -12.95
C SER A 1043 -11.74 -14.89 -12.91
N THR A 1044 -11.07 -14.82 -14.06
CA THR A 1044 -9.75 -14.18 -14.20
C THR A 1044 -9.84 -12.65 -14.08
N SER A 1045 -8.71 -12.01 -13.81
CA SER A 1045 -8.60 -10.55 -13.94
C SER A 1045 -8.61 -10.12 -15.41
N ASP A 1046 -9.19 -8.94 -15.70
CA ASP A 1046 -9.17 -8.36 -17.05
C ASP A 1046 -7.82 -7.71 -17.38
N LYS A 1047 -7.02 -7.40 -16.35
CA LYS A 1047 -5.69 -6.77 -16.44
C LYS A 1047 -4.69 -7.48 -15.52
N SER A 1048 -3.40 -7.35 -15.80
CA SER A 1048 -2.34 -7.80 -14.90
C SER A 1048 -2.41 -7.02 -13.59
N SER A 1049 -2.34 -7.74 -12.48
CA SER A 1049 -2.27 -7.16 -11.13
C SER A 1049 -0.98 -6.36 -10.90
N LEU A 1050 0.07 -6.62 -11.68
CA LEU A 1050 1.33 -5.89 -11.61
C LEU A 1050 1.27 -4.52 -12.31
N ALA A 1051 0.37 -4.35 -13.29
CA ALA A 1051 0.24 -3.11 -14.06
C ALA A 1051 -0.41 -1.97 -13.24
N ASP A 1052 -1.26 -2.32 -12.28
CA ASP A 1052 -1.96 -1.37 -11.42
C ASP A 1052 -1.29 -1.23 -10.03
N ASP A 1053 -0.15 -1.87 -9.79
CA ASP A 1053 0.60 -1.79 -8.52
C ASP A 1053 1.22 -0.39 -8.34
N PRO A 1054 0.75 0.41 -7.35
CA PRO A 1054 1.23 1.77 -7.13
C PRO A 1054 2.73 1.89 -6.84
N SER A 1055 3.36 0.83 -6.33
CA SER A 1055 4.81 0.79 -6.10
C SER A 1055 5.60 0.67 -7.41
N ARG A 1056 5.05 -0.03 -8.41
CA ARG A 1056 5.65 -0.19 -9.75
C ARG A 1056 5.35 0.95 -10.71
N LEU A 1057 4.39 1.82 -10.38
CA LEU A 1057 4.07 2.98 -11.20
C LEU A 1057 5.21 3.99 -11.29
N TRP A 1058 6.22 3.93 -10.44
CA TRP A 1058 7.32 4.90 -10.46
C TRP A 1058 8.46 4.48 -11.40
N PRO A 1059 9.03 5.42 -12.19
CA PRO A 1059 10.15 5.10 -13.07
C PRO A 1059 11.36 4.57 -12.29
N ASN A 1060 11.95 3.49 -12.76
CA ASN A 1060 13.15 2.85 -12.20
C ASN A 1060 14.43 3.16 -13.02
N HIS A 1061 14.36 4.19 -13.87
CA HIS A 1061 15.46 4.65 -14.73
C HIS A 1061 15.50 6.19 -14.79
N ASP A 1062 16.61 6.76 -15.25
CA ASP A 1062 16.72 8.22 -15.43
C ASP A 1062 16.04 8.65 -16.75
N GLU A 1063 14.81 9.12 -16.66
CA GLU A 1063 14.02 9.62 -17.80
C GLU A 1063 14.69 10.79 -18.55
N TYR A 1064 15.69 11.47 -17.95
CA TYR A 1064 16.35 12.62 -18.55
C TYR A 1064 17.64 12.28 -19.31
N CYS A 1065 18.18 11.07 -19.12
CA CYS A 1065 19.33 10.55 -19.88
C CYS A 1065 18.90 9.72 -21.09
N HIS A 1066 17.72 9.11 -21.07
CA HIS A 1066 17.18 8.30 -22.17
C HIS A 1066 16.33 9.12 -23.15
N HIS A 1067 16.10 8.57 -24.34
CA HIS A 1067 15.32 9.23 -25.39
C HIS A 1067 13.83 9.33 -25.00
N HIS A 1068 13.14 10.32 -25.58
CA HIS A 1068 11.68 10.32 -25.76
C HIS A 1068 11.28 9.13 -26.66
N HIS A 1069 11.27 7.92 -26.11
CA HIS A 1069 10.52 6.80 -26.65
C HIS A 1069 9.46 6.51 -25.59
N ASP A 1070 8.23 7.01 -25.80
CA ASP A 1070 6.96 6.40 -25.30
C ASP A 1070 5.73 7.35 -25.32
N ASP A 1071 5.74 8.50 -26.01
CA ASP A 1071 4.52 9.34 -26.14
C ASP A 1071 3.74 9.16 -27.47
N HIS A 1072 4.06 8.17 -28.32
CA HIS A 1072 3.38 8.01 -29.63
C HIS A 1072 2.98 6.58 -30.03
N HIS A 1073 2.79 5.67 -29.08
CA HIS A 1073 2.07 4.41 -29.37
C HIS A 1073 0.64 4.44 -28.78
N ASP A 1074 -0.10 5.50 -29.11
CA ASP A 1074 -1.56 5.42 -29.17
C ASP A 1074 -1.95 4.72 -30.48
N HIS A 1075 -2.68 3.61 -30.33
CA HIS A 1075 -3.59 2.99 -31.29
C HIS A 1075 -3.47 3.42 -32.76
N HIS A 1076 -2.74 2.63 -33.56
CA HIS A 1076 -3.11 2.41 -34.95
C HIS A 1076 -3.03 0.93 -35.27
N ASP A 1077 -4.20 0.28 -35.19
CA ASP A 1077 -4.56 -0.84 -36.06
C ASP A 1077 -4.22 -0.44 -37.51
N HIS A 1078 -3.36 -1.20 -38.19
CA HIS A 1078 -3.44 -1.42 -39.63
C HIS A 1078 -2.67 -2.70 -40.03
N ASP A 1079 -3.47 -3.68 -40.46
CA ASP A 1079 -3.24 -4.90 -41.27
C ASP A 1079 -2.29 -6.02 -40.79
#